data_AF-A0A2D8HVT9-F1
#
_entry.id   AF-A0A2D8HVT9-F1
#
_cell.length_a   1.000
_cell.length_b   1.000
_cell.length_c   1.000
_cell.angle_alpha   90.00
_cell.angle_beta   90.00
_cell.angle_gamma   90.00
#
_symmetry.space_group_name_H-M   'P 1'
#
loop_
_entity.id
_entity.type
_entity.pdbx_description
1 polymer ?
#
loop_
_entity_poly.entity_id
_entity_poly.type
_entity_poly.pdbx_seq_one_letter_code
_entity_poly.pdbx_strand_id
1 'polypeptide(L)'
;MKKLTAVALGVSMALTLGACSPQQESKQQTQQAEEAKQELSSGVVLENFDHSVKPENDLYQYVNGTWIDKTEIPADRSSVGSFFDLRQQNQKRLRDIIEKAAAENPEPGTNERKIGDFFNAFMDVETLNELGAKPIQNDLAAIQALENHDSVSEHMARMFRGGVSIPFGFYVYPDAKDPQTNAMYVSQSGLGLPDRDYYLKDDEKFEEFRNAYVEYAEDILSMVGVENAGEAAQRILDLETQLAEVQWSRVESRNADKTYNKKSADEVSDMLANFNFKRFIETSDLSHVENMIIRQPSYFEDFGQLFSEVDVQAWKDYLSFRLVNEYASALSEDISKRRFDFYGTTLRGTPEQEPRWKRAVDATNSVLGEVLGQVYVKEYFPPEAKEKMEGLIENLREAYGQSIRNLEWMTEETKEKALEKLEKFDPKVGYPSEWRDYSKLEISATDLVANYKAYAEFNYQEEIAKIGGPVDEEDWGMTPQTVNAYYSPVRNEIVFPAGILQPPFFDMDAEMAVNYGGIGAVIGHEMGHGFDDQGSKYDGDGNLQSWWTDADRQAFDERGQKLSDQFSEYEPIEGLNINGDLTLGENIGDLAGLTIAYEAYKMSLEGEEAPVLDGFTGEQRVFIGWAQVWRGKYREDAVREQVMSDPHSPAEYRVNGTVVNVPAFYEAFDVEEGDELYVAPENRVIIW
;
A
#
# COMPACT_ATOMS: atom_id res chain seq x y z
N MET A 1 -35.70 -40.58 -4.35
CA MET A 1 -36.70 -41.19 -5.26
C MET A 1 -38.10 -40.72 -4.86
N LYS A 2 -39.13 -40.79 -5.74
CA LYS A 2 -40.46 -40.16 -5.54
C LYS A 2 -41.53 -41.07 -4.90
N LYS A 3 -42.45 -40.48 -4.13
CA LYS A 3 -43.95 -40.72 -4.03
C LYS A 3 -44.51 -39.91 -2.82
N LEU A 4 -45.59 -39.10 -2.81
CA LEU A 4 -46.93 -39.05 -3.49
C LEU A 4 -47.84 -40.24 -3.11
N THR A 5 -49.13 -40.15 -2.76
CA THR A 5 -50.24 -39.13 -2.87
C THR A 5 -51.24 -39.25 -1.68
N ALA A 6 -52.36 -38.50 -1.48
CA ALA A 6 -52.79 -37.09 -1.64
C ALA A 6 -54.35 -36.99 -1.48
N VAL A 7 -54.95 -35.78 -1.24
CA VAL A 7 -56.42 -35.45 -1.38
C VAL A 7 -57.35 -36.07 -0.29
N ALA A 8 -58.54 -35.58 0.15
CA ALA A 8 -59.49 -34.47 -0.14
C ALA A 8 -60.08 -33.91 1.21
N LEU A 9 -60.72 -32.74 1.41
CA LEU A 9 -61.67 -31.84 0.68
C LEU A 9 -63.15 -32.01 1.10
N GLY A 10 -63.76 -30.97 1.68
CA GLY A 10 -65.21 -30.82 2.00
C GLY A 10 -65.44 -30.00 3.28
N VAL A 11 -65.78 -28.70 3.30
CA VAL A 11 -66.96 -27.96 2.78
C VAL A 11 -68.26 -28.26 3.56
N SER A 12 -68.83 -27.23 4.21
CA SER A 12 -70.23 -27.16 4.68
C SER A 12 -70.63 -25.69 4.95
N MET A 13 -71.83 -25.28 4.51
CA MET A 13 -72.37 -23.91 4.63
C MET A 13 -73.82 -23.93 5.17
N ALA A 14 -74.13 -23.04 6.13
CA ALA A 14 -75.45 -22.50 6.51
C ALA A 14 -75.20 -21.39 7.57
N LEU A 15 -75.66 -20.13 7.54
CA LEU A 15 -76.92 -19.47 7.11
C LEU A 15 -78.14 -20.00 7.90
N THR A 16 -78.95 -19.23 8.65
CA THR A 16 -79.20 -17.77 8.82
C THR A 16 -79.51 -17.48 10.32
N LEU A 17 -79.74 -16.28 10.91
CA LEU A 17 -79.70 -14.81 10.69
C LEU A 17 -79.75 -14.20 12.13
N GLY A 18 -79.54 -12.92 12.48
CA GLY A 18 -79.24 -11.69 11.74
C GLY A 18 -79.98 -10.48 12.33
N ALA A 19 -79.29 -9.38 12.69
CA ALA A 19 -79.88 -8.14 13.25
C ALA A 19 -79.05 -6.89 12.87
N CYS A 20 -79.68 -5.71 12.79
CA CYS A 20 -79.12 -4.52 12.14
C CYS A 20 -78.39 -3.55 13.09
N SER A 21 -77.29 -2.95 12.61
CA SER A 21 -76.77 -1.64 13.04
C SER A 21 -75.90 -1.04 11.93
N PRO A 22 -75.69 0.29 11.87
CA PRO A 22 -75.36 0.99 10.63
C PRO A 22 -73.91 0.83 10.16
N GLN A 23 -73.76 0.92 8.84
CA GLN A 23 -72.51 0.93 8.08
C GLN A 23 -71.58 2.06 8.53
N GLN A 24 -70.43 1.71 9.10
CA GLN A 24 -69.33 2.62 9.36
C GLN A 24 -68.24 2.34 8.32
N GLU A 25 -68.02 3.27 7.40
CA GLU A 25 -67.00 3.15 6.36
C GLU A 25 -65.61 3.30 6.97
N SER A 26 -64.97 2.18 7.27
CA SER A 26 -63.53 2.15 7.57
C SER A 26 -62.78 2.49 6.28
N LYS A 27 -62.41 3.77 6.11
CA LYS A 27 -61.40 4.16 5.13
C LYS A 27 -60.17 3.28 5.35
N GLN A 28 -59.79 2.48 4.35
CA GLN A 28 -58.42 1.98 4.30
C GLN A 28 -57.52 3.19 4.14
N GLN A 29 -56.90 3.59 5.24
CA GLN A 29 -55.76 4.47 5.20
C GLN A 29 -54.62 3.61 4.63
N THR A 30 -54.40 3.70 3.32
CA THR A 30 -53.17 3.21 2.70
C THR A 30 -52.05 4.06 3.29
N GLN A 31 -51.49 3.57 4.39
CA GLN A 31 -50.35 4.20 5.04
C GLN A 31 -49.12 3.84 4.21
N GLN A 32 -48.98 4.54 3.07
CA GLN A 32 -47.68 4.76 2.47
C GLN A 32 -46.80 5.32 3.59
N ALA A 33 -45.78 4.56 3.97
CA ALA A 33 -44.65 5.16 4.62
C ALA A 33 -44.00 6.05 3.56
N GLU A 34 -44.18 7.37 3.69
CA GLU A 34 -43.16 8.28 3.19
C GLU A 34 -41.91 7.97 4.01
N GLU A 35 -41.03 7.14 3.46
CA GLU A 35 -39.64 7.16 3.86
C GLU A 35 -39.17 8.59 3.69
N ALA A 36 -38.92 9.27 4.80
CA ALA A 36 -38.35 10.60 4.77
C ALA A 36 -36.96 10.44 4.14
N LYS A 37 -36.82 10.83 2.86
CA LYS A 37 -35.51 10.93 2.22
C LYS A 37 -34.62 11.75 3.15
N GLN A 38 -33.58 11.11 3.67
CA GLN A 38 -32.53 11.79 4.39
C GLN A 38 -31.93 12.83 3.42
N GLU A 39 -31.89 14.09 3.84
CA GLU A 39 -31.23 15.14 3.06
C GLU A 39 -29.74 14.85 3.10
N LEU A 40 -29.20 14.37 1.97
CA LEU A 40 -27.78 14.07 1.81
C LEU A 40 -26.97 15.36 1.91
N SER A 41 -25.81 15.29 2.55
CA SER A 41 -24.85 16.39 2.59
C SER A 41 -24.11 16.55 1.26
N SER A 42 -23.33 17.62 1.11
CA SER A 42 -22.38 17.76 0.00
C SER A 42 -21.10 16.93 0.18
N GLY A 43 -20.81 16.48 1.41
CA GLY A 43 -19.48 16.00 1.86
C GLY A 43 -18.33 17.01 1.73
N VAL A 44 -18.62 18.28 1.41
CA VAL A 44 -17.59 19.33 1.26
C VAL A 44 -17.27 19.94 2.63
N VAL A 45 -16.00 19.87 3.03
CA VAL A 45 -15.50 20.38 4.31
C VAL A 45 -15.07 21.85 4.13
N LEU A 46 -16.05 22.73 3.95
CA LEU A 46 -15.90 24.17 3.67
C LEU A 46 -14.91 24.89 4.60
N GLU A 47 -14.75 24.43 5.84
CA GLU A 47 -13.86 25.02 6.84
C GLU A 47 -12.35 24.85 6.55
N ASN A 48 -11.99 24.00 5.57
CA ASN A 48 -10.62 23.82 5.08
C ASN A 48 -10.21 24.83 3.99
N PHE A 49 -11.17 25.47 3.31
CA PHE A 49 -10.92 26.23 2.09
C PHE A 49 -10.20 27.56 2.37
N ASP A 50 -9.27 27.97 1.50
CA ASP A 50 -8.87 29.38 1.42
C ASP A 50 -9.49 30.07 0.20
N HIS A 51 -10.48 30.92 0.45
CA HIS A 51 -11.12 31.76 -0.55
C HIS A 51 -10.32 33.04 -0.89
N SER A 52 -9.09 33.19 -0.39
CA SER A 52 -8.13 34.20 -0.86
C SER A 52 -7.38 33.74 -2.12
N VAL A 53 -7.18 32.42 -2.25
CA VAL A 53 -6.80 31.70 -3.47
C VAL A 53 -8.04 31.51 -4.35
N LYS A 54 -7.85 31.34 -5.66
CA LYS A 54 -8.90 30.86 -6.57
C LYS A 54 -8.61 29.41 -7.05
N PRO A 55 -9.62 28.59 -7.37
CA PRO A 55 -9.38 27.23 -7.87
C PRO A 55 -8.69 27.17 -9.22
N GLU A 56 -8.81 28.19 -10.09
CA GLU A 56 -8.17 28.23 -11.41
C GLU A 56 -6.65 28.47 -11.32
N ASN A 57 -6.17 28.97 -10.18
CA ASN A 57 -4.75 29.20 -9.92
C ASN A 57 -4.13 28.11 -9.03
N ASP A 58 -4.86 27.59 -8.06
CA ASP A 58 -4.41 26.51 -7.19
C ASP A 58 -5.61 25.83 -6.52
N LEU A 59 -6.05 24.71 -7.09
CA LEU A 59 -7.18 23.93 -6.57
C LEU A 59 -6.83 23.32 -5.20
N TYR A 60 -5.58 22.89 -5.01
CA TYR A 60 -5.13 22.29 -3.76
C TYR A 60 -5.22 23.28 -2.59
N GLN A 61 -4.68 24.49 -2.73
CA GLN A 61 -4.76 25.53 -1.70
C GLN A 61 -6.16 26.15 -1.61
N TYR A 62 -6.92 26.25 -2.70
CA TYR A 62 -8.32 26.70 -2.63
C TYR A 62 -9.17 25.80 -1.72
N VAL A 63 -9.02 24.47 -1.82
CA VAL A 63 -9.80 23.49 -1.03
C VAL A 63 -9.19 23.25 0.36
N ASN A 64 -7.85 23.30 0.50
CA ASN A 64 -7.15 22.87 1.72
C ASN A 64 -6.37 23.96 2.46
N GLY A 65 -6.14 25.14 1.89
CA GLY A 65 -5.18 26.14 2.38
C GLY A 65 -5.43 26.58 3.82
N THR A 66 -6.69 26.85 4.18
CA THR A 66 -7.06 27.20 5.57
C THR A 66 -6.81 26.04 6.56
N TRP A 67 -6.88 24.78 6.12
CA TRP A 67 -6.47 23.62 6.94
C TRP A 67 -4.94 23.48 6.99
N ILE A 68 -4.24 23.71 5.88
CA ILE A 68 -2.78 23.66 5.81
C ILE A 68 -2.16 24.71 6.73
N ASP A 69 -2.65 25.95 6.71
CA ASP A 69 -2.20 27.03 7.60
C ASP A 69 -2.41 26.70 9.09
N LYS A 70 -3.61 26.23 9.45
CA LYS A 70 -4.01 26.02 10.85
C LYS A 70 -3.48 24.73 11.48
N THR A 71 -3.19 23.71 10.67
CA THR A 71 -2.77 22.41 11.18
C THR A 71 -1.30 22.41 11.61
N GLU A 72 -1.05 22.19 12.91
CA GLU A 72 0.26 21.83 13.42
C GLU A 72 0.50 20.33 13.21
N ILE A 73 1.66 19.95 12.64
CA ILE A 73 2.05 18.53 12.55
C ILE A 73 2.44 18.06 13.96
N PRO A 74 1.76 17.04 14.56
CA PRO A 74 2.07 16.54 15.89
C PRO A 74 3.54 16.16 16.06
N ALA A 75 4.04 16.25 17.29
CA ALA A 75 5.43 15.90 17.61
C ALA A 75 5.73 14.42 17.32
N ASP A 76 4.74 13.53 17.37
CA ASP A 76 4.88 12.12 17.00
C ASP A 76 4.68 11.83 15.50
N ARG A 77 4.67 12.86 14.62
CA ARG A 77 4.45 12.70 13.17
C ARG A 77 5.43 13.50 12.30
N SER A 78 5.80 12.90 11.17
CA SER A 78 6.44 13.56 10.01
C SER A 78 5.43 14.20 9.05
N SER A 79 4.20 13.68 8.98
CA SER A 79 3.11 14.25 8.18
C SER A 79 1.73 13.96 8.77
N VAL A 80 0.74 14.74 8.34
CA VAL A 80 -0.69 14.59 8.65
C VAL A 80 -1.54 14.91 7.42
N GLY A 81 -2.80 14.47 7.39
CA GLY A 81 -3.68 14.58 6.23
C GLY A 81 -4.81 13.55 6.25
N SER A 82 -5.67 13.54 5.24
CA SER A 82 -6.87 12.69 5.20
C SER A 82 -6.57 11.19 5.37
N PHE A 83 -5.52 10.66 4.72
CA PHE A 83 -5.04 9.28 4.94
C PHE A 83 -4.60 9.03 6.39
N PHE A 84 -3.95 10.00 7.04
CA PHE A 84 -3.54 9.89 8.44
C PHE A 84 -4.74 9.92 9.39
N ASP A 85 -5.76 10.74 9.11
CA ASP A 85 -6.97 10.85 9.94
C ASP A 85 -7.73 9.51 10.00
N LEU A 86 -7.90 8.83 8.85
CA LEU A 86 -8.47 7.47 8.81
C LEU A 86 -7.57 6.45 9.52
N ARG A 87 -6.24 6.49 9.31
CA ARG A 87 -5.29 5.58 9.99
C ARG A 87 -5.38 5.74 11.50
N GLN A 88 -5.53 6.97 12.01
CA GLN A 88 -5.76 7.26 13.43
C GLN A 88 -7.14 6.78 13.92
N GLN A 89 -8.18 6.80 13.09
CA GLN A 89 -9.50 6.27 13.45
C GLN A 89 -9.47 4.73 13.54
N ASN A 90 -8.85 4.08 12.58
CA ASN A 90 -8.72 2.62 12.56
C ASN A 90 -7.78 2.14 13.67
N GLN A 91 -6.65 2.80 13.95
CA GLN A 91 -5.77 2.50 15.08
C GLN A 91 -6.51 2.57 16.44
N LYS A 92 -7.46 3.51 16.63
CA LYS A 92 -8.30 3.56 17.84
C LYS A 92 -9.24 2.36 17.95
N ARG A 93 -9.90 1.97 16.85
CA ARG A 93 -10.76 0.78 16.81
C ARG A 93 -9.98 -0.51 17.09
N LEU A 94 -8.80 -0.65 16.48
CA LEU A 94 -7.89 -1.77 16.74
C LEU A 94 -7.45 -1.78 18.20
N ARG A 95 -7.10 -0.62 18.78
CA ARG A 95 -6.81 -0.48 20.22
C ARG A 95 -7.97 -1.00 21.09
N ASP A 96 -9.20 -0.59 20.81
CA ASP A 96 -10.37 -1.02 21.60
C ASP A 96 -10.58 -2.55 21.53
N ILE A 97 -10.36 -3.16 20.36
CA ILE A 97 -10.37 -4.63 20.18
C ILE A 97 -9.23 -5.29 20.98
N ILE A 98 -8.02 -4.75 20.91
CA ILE A 98 -6.80 -5.33 21.50
C ILE A 98 -6.80 -5.20 23.03
N GLU A 99 -7.12 -4.02 23.58
CA GLU A 99 -7.19 -3.80 25.03
C GLU A 99 -8.31 -4.63 25.67
N LYS A 100 -9.43 -4.84 24.95
CA LYS A 100 -10.48 -5.79 25.36
C LYS A 100 -9.98 -7.23 25.40
N ALA A 101 -9.31 -7.71 24.34
CA ALA A 101 -8.76 -9.07 24.29
C ALA A 101 -7.70 -9.31 25.38
N ALA A 102 -6.85 -8.32 25.66
CA ALA A 102 -5.89 -8.37 26.76
C ALA A 102 -6.58 -8.40 28.15
N ALA A 103 -7.67 -7.65 28.33
CA ALA A 103 -8.41 -7.57 29.60
C ALA A 103 -9.33 -8.77 29.87
N GLU A 104 -9.93 -9.37 28.84
CA GLU A 104 -10.78 -10.56 28.96
C GLU A 104 -9.96 -11.84 29.20
N ASN A 105 -8.66 -11.84 28.84
CA ASN A 105 -7.71 -12.95 28.99
C ASN A 105 -8.27 -14.33 28.56
N PRO A 106 -8.55 -14.53 27.24
CA PRO A 106 -9.21 -15.74 26.76
C PRO A 106 -8.41 -17.04 26.96
N GLU A 107 -9.08 -18.16 26.70
CA GLU A 107 -8.48 -19.50 26.82
C GLU A 107 -7.23 -19.65 25.94
N PRO A 108 -6.14 -20.30 26.42
CA PRO A 108 -4.92 -20.52 25.66
C PRO A 108 -5.15 -21.16 24.29
N GLY A 109 -4.38 -20.71 23.29
CA GLY A 109 -4.45 -21.17 21.91
C GLY A 109 -5.48 -20.43 21.03
N THR A 110 -6.49 -19.77 21.61
CA THR A 110 -7.42 -18.91 20.85
C THR A 110 -6.70 -17.72 20.20
N ASN A 111 -7.25 -17.17 19.12
CA ASN A 111 -6.59 -16.08 18.39
C ASN A 111 -6.74 -14.73 19.12
N GLU A 112 -7.85 -14.54 19.82
CA GLU A 112 -8.07 -13.44 20.75
C GLU A 112 -7.04 -13.48 21.90
N ARG A 113 -6.66 -14.67 22.35
CA ARG A 113 -5.58 -14.80 23.34
C ARG A 113 -4.21 -14.43 22.76
N LYS A 114 -3.90 -14.81 21.52
CA LYS A 114 -2.67 -14.37 20.84
C LYS A 114 -2.58 -12.85 20.75
N ILE A 115 -3.69 -12.17 20.45
CA ILE A 115 -3.78 -10.70 20.43
C ILE A 115 -3.44 -10.12 21.81
N GLY A 116 -4.09 -10.62 22.88
CA GLY A 116 -3.86 -10.15 24.24
C GLY A 116 -2.42 -10.37 24.71
N ASP A 117 -1.86 -11.56 24.48
CA ASP A 117 -0.50 -11.91 24.90
C ASP A 117 0.56 -11.11 24.13
N PHE A 118 0.41 -10.90 22.81
CA PHE A 118 1.36 -10.07 22.04
C PHE A 118 1.36 -8.61 22.53
N PHE A 119 0.18 -8.02 22.73
CA PHE A 119 0.04 -6.65 23.23
C PHE A 119 0.62 -6.50 24.64
N ASN A 120 0.37 -7.46 25.53
CA ASN A 120 0.95 -7.48 26.87
C ASN A 120 2.49 -7.54 26.82
N ALA A 121 3.07 -8.41 25.99
CA ALA A 121 4.52 -8.50 25.78
C ALA A 121 5.13 -7.20 25.23
N PHE A 122 4.38 -6.46 24.41
CA PHE A 122 4.82 -5.15 23.92
C PHE A 122 4.71 -4.05 24.99
N MET A 123 3.67 -4.10 25.83
CA MET A 123 3.41 -3.06 26.84
C MET A 123 4.28 -3.19 28.11
N ASP A 124 4.89 -4.35 28.38
CA ASP A 124 5.77 -4.56 29.52
C ASP A 124 7.16 -3.93 29.35
N VAL A 125 7.24 -2.62 29.64
CA VAL A 125 8.48 -1.83 29.68
C VAL A 125 9.48 -2.38 30.70
N GLU A 126 9.00 -2.90 31.84
CA GLU A 126 9.86 -3.35 32.95
C GLU A 126 10.64 -4.60 32.53
N THR A 127 9.96 -5.62 31.98
CA THR A 127 10.60 -6.81 31.43
C THR A 127 11.55 -6.49 30.28
N LEU A 128 11.19 -5.62 29.32
CA LEU A 128 12.11 -5.29 28.22
C LEU A 128 13.37 -4.55 28.70
N ASN A 129 13.25 -3.67 29.71
CA ASN A 129 14.40 -2.97 30.29
C ASN A 129 15.25 -3.87 31.20
N GLU A 130 14.65 -4.83 31.91
CA GLU A 130 15.41 -5.87 32.62
C GLU A 130 16.14 -6.81 31.65
N LEU A 131 15.56 -7.14 30.49
CA LEU A 131 16.17 -7.98 29.48
C LEU A 131 17.27 -7.25 28.69
N GLY A 132 17.04 -6.01 28.27
CA GLY A 132 17.96 -5.29 27.39
C GLY A 132 18.19 -6.06 26.09
N ALA A 133 19.45 -6.12 25.64
CA ALA A 133 19.83 -6.89 24.45
C ALA A 133 19.87 -8.42 24.63
N LYS A 134 19.65 -8.97 25.84
CA LYS A 134 19.82 -10.41 26.14
C LYS A 134 19.11 -11.37 25.16
N PRO A 135 17.87 -11.10 24.67
CA PRO A 135 17.17 -12.02 23.76
C PRO A 135 17.86 -12.25 22.41
N ILE A 136 18.79 -11.38 22.00
CA ILE A 136 19.57 -11.51 20.75
C ILE A 136 21.06 -11.81 20.96
N GLN A 137 21.53 -11.95 22.21
CA GLN A 137 22.96 -12.16 22.50
C GLN A 137 23.49 -13.51 21.96
N ASN A 138 22.66 -14.55 21.88
CA ASN A 138 23.05 -15.82 21.28
C ASN A 138 23.24 -15.71 19.76
N ASP A 139 22.42 -14.90 19.09
CA ASP A 139 22.53 -14.68 17.65
C ASP A 139 23.76 -13.80 17.34
N LEU A 140 23.99 -12.73 18.12
CA LEU A 140 25.21 -11.91 18.06
C LEU A 140 26.49 -12.75 18.27
N ALA A 141 26.48 -13.66 19.25
CA ALA A 141 27.61 -14.57 19.50
C ALA A 141 27.82 -15.55 18.31
N ALA A 142 26.75 -15.99 17.65
CA ALA A 142 26.83 -16.85 16.47
C ALA A 142 27.34 -16.09 15.22
N ILE A 143 27.02 -14.79 15.07
CA ILE A 143 27.60 -13.91 14.05
C ILE A 143 29.09 -13.67 14.34
N GLN A 144 29.47 -13.41 15.59
CA GLN A 144 30.86 -13.14 15.93
C GLN A 144 31.77 -14.38 15.86
N ALA A 145 31.18 -15.59 15.85
CA ALA A 145 31.86 -16.87 15.63
C ALA A 145 32.07 -17.26 14.14
N LEU A 146 31.67 -16.42 13.18
CA LEU A 146 31.88 -16.70 11.74
C LEU A 146 33.36 -16.55 11.36
N GLU A 147 33.89 -17.54 10.63
CA GLU A 147 35.33 -17.64 10.29
C GLU A 147 35.63 -17.42 8.80
N ASN A 148 34.63 -17.56 7.92
CA ASN A 148 34.80 -17.59 6.47
C ASN A 148 33.48 -17.30 5.71
N HIS A 149 33.58 -16.98 4.42
CA HIS A 149 32.45 -16.66 3.55
C HIS A 149 31.38 -17.76 3.44
N ASP A 150 31.76 -19.05 3.46
CA ASP A 150 30.79 -20.15 3.54
C ASP A 150 29.91 -20.02 4.79
N SER A 151 30.53 -19.84 5.97
CA SER A 151 29.81 -19.65 7.23
C SER A 151 28.94 -18.39 7.24
N VAL A 152 29.37 -17.31 6.57
CA VAL A 152 28.56 -16.09 6.40
C VAL A 152 27.32 -16.37 5.57
N SER A 153 27.43 -17.04 4.42
CA SER A 153 26.28 -17.38 3.57
C SER A 153 25.28 -18.32 4.27
N GLU A 154 25.79 -19.29 5.04
CA GLU A 154 24.97 -20.19 5.88
C GLU A 154 24.31 -19.45 7.06
N HIS A 155 24.90 -18.36 7.55
CA HIS A 155 24.30 -17.55 8.60
C HIS A 155 23.25 -16.57 8.05
N MET A 156 23.49 -15.97 6.87
CA MET A 156 22.50 -15.14 6.16
C MET A 156 21.18 -15.90 5.93
N ALA A 157 21.25 -17.18 5.54
CA ALA A 157 20.07 -18.04 5.38
C ALA A 157 19.25 -18.19 6.68
N ARG A 158 19.91 -18.28 7.83
CA ARG A 158 19.24 -18.36 9.15
C ARG A 158 18.64 -17.03 9.56
N MET A 159 19.37 -15.93 9.36
CA MET A 159 18.90 -14.58 9.66
C MET A 159 17.65 -14.22 8.84
N PHE A 160 17.63 -14.59 7.55
CA PHE A 160 16.49 -14.34 6.68
C PHE A 160 15.22 -15.08 7.13
N ARG A 161 15.31 -16.35 7.54
CA ARG A 161 14.19 -17.09 8.19
C ARG A 161 13.72 -16.42 9.47
N GLY A 162 14.66 -15.89 10.26
CA GLY A 162 14.40 -15.06 11.42
C GLY A 162 13.93 -13.63 11.09
N GLY A 163 13.49 -13.35 9.86
CA GLY A 163 12.93 -12.06 9.45
C GLY A 163 13.93 -10.91 9.38
N VAL A 164 15.23 -11.18 9.49
CA VAL A 164 16.28 -10.15 9.45
C VAL A 164 16.77 -9.94 8.02
N SER A 165 16.74 -8.68 7.58
CA SER A 165 17.19 -8.25 6.26
C SER A 165 18.67 -8.57 5.97
N ILE A 166 18.93 -9.11 4.77
CA ILE A 166 20.26 -9.42 4.21
C ILE A 166 20.44 -8.68 2.85
N PRO A 167 21.60 -8.76 2.15
CA PRO A 167 21.84 -8.03 0.89
C PRO A 167 20.83 -8.28 -0.25
N PHE A 168 20.04 -9.35 -0.18
CA PHE A 168 18.94 -9.60 -1.10
C PHE A 168 17.71 -10.10 -0.32
N GLY A 169 16.54 -9.99 -0.93
CA GLY A 169 15.31 -10.56 -0.41
C GLY A 169 14.63 -11.43 -1.46
N PHE A 170 13.67 -12.23 -1.02
CA PHE A 170 12.71 -12.85 -1.92
C PHE A 170 11.28 -12.72 -1.40
N TYR A 171 10.33 -12.85 -2.32
CA TYR A 171 8.90 -12.96 -2.03
C TYR A 171 8.30 -14.02 -2.96
N VAL A 172 7.10 -14.50 -2.64
CA VAL A 172 6.36 -15.48 -3.45
C VAL A 172 5.12 -14.82 -4.01
N TYR A 173 4.85 -15.04 -5.30
CA TYR A 173 3.83 -14.32 -6.06
C TYR A 173 3.53 -15.08 -7.36
N PRO A 174 2.40 -14.87 -8.05
CA PRO A 174 2.14 -15.49 -9.34
C PRO A 174 3.27 -15.25 -10.35
N ASP A 175 3.63 -16.27 -11.13
CA ASP A 175 4.63 -16.13 -12.19
C ASP A 175 4.07 -15.22 -13.29
N ALA A 176 4.78 -14.14 -13.60
CA ALA A 176 4.32 -13.16 -14.58
C ALA A 176 4.17 -13.74 -16.01
N LYS A 177 4.63 -14.97 -16.30
CA LYS A 177 4.35 -15.67 -17.58
C LYS A 177 3.77 -17.08 -17.39
N ASP A 178 3.28 -17.38 -16.18
CA ASP A 178 2.40 -18.51 -15.86
C ASP A 178 1.53 -18.16 -14.63
N PRO A 179 0.57 -17.22 -14.73
CA PRO A 179 -0.07 -16.59 -13.56
C PRO A 179 -0.97 -17.53 -12.74
N GLN A 180 -1.13 -18.78 -13.15
CA GLN A 180 -1.80 -19.83 -12.40
C GLN A 180 -0.86 -20.53 -11.40
N THR A 181 0.46 -20.31 -11.49
CA THR A 181 1.50 -20.93 -10.66
C THR A 181 2.25 -19.89 -9.83
N ASN A 182 2.44 -20.15 -8.55
CA ASN A 182 3.24 -19.31 -7.65
C ASN A 182 4.75 -19.51 -7.91
N ALA A 183 5.51 -18.42 -8.07
CA ALA A 183 6.95 -18.40 -8.27
C ALA A 183 7.69 -17.60 -7.18
N MET A 184 8.94 -17.96 -6.95
CA MET A 184 9.87 -17.22 -6.09
C MET A 184 10.50 -16.07 -6.90
N TYR A 185 10.34 -14.83 -6.44
CA TYR A 185 11.00 -13.65 -7.00
C TYR A 185 12.14 -13.20 -6.09
N VAL A 186 13.36 -13.06 -6.62
CA VAL A 186 14.55 -12.64 -5.86
C VAL A 186 14.96 -11.23 -6.28
N SER A 187 15.17 -10.33 -5.31
CA SER A 187 15.42 -8.90 -5.53
C SER A 187 16.59 -8.38 -4.69
N GLN A 188 17.27 -7.33 -5.17
CA GLN A 188 18.26 -6.58 -4.40
C GLN A 188 17.68 -6.02 -3.07
N SER A 189 18.51 -5.90 -2.02
CA SER A 189 18.10 -5.39 -0.71
C SER A 189 19.32 -4.94 0.13
N GLY A 190 19.17 -4.87 1.45
CA GLY A 190 20.28 -4.78 2.41
C GLY A 190 20.82 -3.39 2.75
N LEU A 191 20.28 -2.32 2.17
CA LEU A 191 20.64 -0.95 2.58
C LEU A 191 19.96 -0.56 3.90
N GLY A 192 20.60 0.29 4.69
CA GLY A 192 20.06 0.84 5.94
C GLY A 192 19.45 2.23 5.79
N LEU A 193 19.77 2.96 4.72
CA LEU A 193 19.14 4.21 4.29
C LEU A 193 18.00 3.94 3.27
N PRO A 194 17.07 4.89 3.04
CA PRO A 194 15.83 4.63 2.27
C PRO A 194 16.03 4.23 0.81
N ASP A 195 17.11 4.67 0.16
CA ASP A 195 17.43 4.35 -1.23
C ASP A 195 18.95 4.35 -1.50
N ARG A 196 19.40 3.73 -2.60
CA ARG A 196 20.80 3.74 -3.03
C ARG A 196 21.34 5.16 -3.21
N ASP A 197 20.52 6.10 -3.67
CA ASP A 197 20.95 7.47 -3.91
C ASP A 197 21.37 8.22 -2.62
N TYR A 198 20.93 7.79 -1.43
CA TYR A 198 21.43 8.33 -0.15
C TYR A 198 22.92 8.03 0.07
N TYR A 199 23.47 6.98 -0.56
CA TYR A 199 24.89 6.66 -0.53
C TYR A 199 25.65 7.36 -1.66
N LEU A 200 25.02 7.50 -2.83
CA LEU A 200 25.69 7.88 -4.08
C LEU A 200 25.62 9.38 -4.43
N LYS A 201 24.67 10.15 -3.89
CA LYS A 201 24.55 11.59 -4.18
C LYS A 201 25.55 12.43 -3.39
N ASP A 202 26.25 13.29 -4.13
CA ASP A 202 27.19 14.30 -3.66
C ASP A 202 26.44 15.61 -3.35
N ASP A 203 25.82 15.66 -2.17
CA ASP A 203 25.01 16.77 -1.65
C ASP A 203 25.15 16.86 -0.13
N GLU A 204 25.16 18.08 0.42
CA GLU A 204 25.39 18.35 1.85
C GLU A 204 24.39 17.62 2.75
N LYS A 205 23.12 17.46 2.31
CA LYS A 205 22.10 16.78 3.12
C LYS A 205 22.24 15.26 3.11
N PHE A 206 22.68 14.67 2.00
CA PHE A 206 23.00 13.24 1.98
C PHE A 206 24.33 12.95 2.72
N GLU A 207 25.28 13.88 2.75
CA GLU A 207 26.44 13.79 3.66
C GLU A 207 26.03 13.84 5.14
N GLU A 208 25.14 14.76 5.56
CA GLU A 208 24.58 14.77 6.92
C GLU A 208 23.97 13.40 7.29
N PHE A 209 23.14 12.83 6.42
CA PHE A 209 22.49 11.54 6.66
C PHE A 209 23.49 10.38 6.74
N ARG A 210 24.53 10.33 5.89
CA ARG A 210 25.60 9.32 5.95
C ARG A 210 26.40 9.41 7.25
N ASN A 211 26.73 10.62 7.71
CA ASN A 211 27.44 10.82 8.97
C ASN A 211 26.59 10.37 10.18
N ALA A 212 25.33 10.81 10.24
CA ALA A 212 24.41 10.42 11.33
C ALA A 212 24.07 8.92 11.33
N TYR A 213 24.18 8.24 10.18
CA TYR A 213 24.04 6.78 10.06
C TYR A 213 25.22 6.02 10.68
N VAL A 214 26.45 6.52 10.50
CA VAL A 214 27.65 5.96 11.18
C VAL A 214 27.53 6.15 12.70
N GLU A 215 27.12 7.34 13.17
CA GLU A 215 26.84 7.56 14.60
C GLU A 215 25.75 6.61 15.13
N TYR A 216 24.70 6.35 14.35
CA TYR A 216 23.64 5.41 14.72
C TYR A 216 24.14 3.97 14.80
N ALA A 217 24.93 3.52 13.83
CA ALA A 217 25.52 2.19 13.84
C ALA A 217 26.50 1.99 15.01
N GLU A 218 27.36 2.98 15.31
CA GLU A 218 28.26 2.93 16.46
C GLU A 218 27.49 2.84 17.79
N ASP A 219 26.45 3.66 17.96
CA ASP A 219 25.64 3.66 19.18
C ASP A 219 24.95 2.31 19.42
N ILE A 220 24.23 1.74 18.45
CA ILE A 220 23.50 0.49 18.69
C ILE A 220 24.42 -0.72 18.86
N LEU A 221 25.54 -0.76 18.13
CA LEU A 221 26.55 -1.81 18.30
C LEU A 221 27.20 -1.72 19.69
N SER A 222 27.48 -0.51 20.17
CA SER A 222 27.96 -0.26 21.53
C SER A 222 26.94 -0.68 22.59
N MET A 223 25.65 -0.38 22.41
CA MET A 223 24.57 -0.74 23.33
C MET A 223 24.40 -2.26 23.50
N VAL A 224 24.72 -3.07 22.48
CA VAL A 224 24.69 -4.54 22.57
C VAL A 224 26.03 -5.19 22.91
N GLY A 225 27.11 -4.40 23.04
CA GLY A 225 28.42 -4.87 23.48
C GLY A 225 29.37 -5.37 22.38
N VAL A 226 29.22 -4.90 21.14
CA VAL A 226 30.19 -5.18 20.06
C VAL A 226 31.46 -4.32 20.27
N GLU A 227 32.63 -4.96 20.23
CA GLU A 227 33.92 -4.28 20.39
C GLU A 227 34.28 -3.45 19.13
N ASN A 228 34.92 -2.29 19.33
CA ASN A 228 35.35 -1.38 18.27
C ASN A 228 34.21 -0.87 17.36
N ALA A 229 33.05 -0.59 17.97
CA ALA A 229 31.80 -0.23 17.29
C ALA A 229 31.93 0.92 16.25
N GLY A 230 32.71 1.97 16.50
CA GLY A 230 32.96 3.03 15.51
C GLY A 230 33.70 2.58 14.25
N GLU A 231 34.64 1.63 14.36
CA GLU A 231 35.24 1.03 13.16
C GLU A 231 34.26 0.11 12.42
N ALA A 232 33.42 -0.61 13.17
CA ALA A 232 32.37 -1.46 12.61
C ALA A 232 31.34 -0.62 11.85
N ALA A 233 30.92 0.52 12.41
CA ALA A 233 30.02 1.48 11.79
C ALA A 233 30.55 2.03 10.47
N GLN A 234 31.85 2.38 10.39
CA GLN A 234 32.46 2.78 9.12
C GLN A 234 32.46 1.63 8.11
N ARG A 235 32.86 0.41 8.52
CA ARG A 235 32.84 -0.78 7.63
C ARG A 235 31.42 -1.12 7.13
N ILE A 236 30.37 -0.79 7.88
CA ILE A 236 28.98 -0.94 7.46
C ILE A 236 28.62 0.10 6.39
N LEU A 237 28.95 1.38 6.59
CA LEU A 237 28.73 2.40 5.56
C LEU A 237 29.52 2.08 4.29
N ASP A 238 30.79 1.69 4.40
CA ASP A 238 31.65 1.33 3.27
C ASP A 238 31.06 0.16 2.47
N LEU A 239 30.53 -0.86 3.16
CA LEU A 239 29.91 -2.04 2.55
C LEU A 239 28.53 -1.75 1.93
N GLU A 240 27.65 -1.03 2.64
CA GLU A 240 26.35 -0.64 2.09
C GLU A 240 26.51 0.35 0.92
N THR A 241 27.57 1.16 0.88
CA THR A 241 27.92 1.99 -0.28
C THR A 241 28.29 1.14 -1.49
N GLN A 242 29.17 0.13 -1.33
CA GLN A 242 29.51 -0.81 -2.42
C GLN A 242 28.28 -1.60 -2.90
N LEU A 243 27.36 -1.98 -2.00
CA LEU A 243 26.08 -2.57 -2.39
C LEU A 243 25.20 -1.59 -3.16
N ALA A 244 25.14 -0.32 -2.74
CA ALA A 244 24.39 0.73 -3.43
C ALA A 244 24.95 1.04 -4.83
N GLU A 245 26.28 0.99 -5.02
CA GLU A 245 26.94 1.19 -6.33
C GLU A 245 26.48 0.18 -7.39
N VAL A 246 26.28 -1.10 -7.01
CA VAL A 246 25.90 -2.19 -7.94
C VAL A 246 24.39 -2.44 -8.02
N GLN A 247 23.58 -1.83 -7.15
CA GLN A 247 22.12 -1.88 -7.23
C GLN A 247 21.56 -1.17 -8.47
N TRP A 248 20.42 -1.63 -8.97
CA TRP A 248 19.63 -0.89 -9.96
C TRP A 248 18.89 0.28 -9.31
N SER A 249 18.59 1.32 -10.09
CA SER A 249 17.71 2.41 -9.65
C SER A 249 16.26 1.95 -9.44
N ARG A 250 15.45 2.79 -8.75
CA ARG A 250 13.99 2.60 -8.63
C ARG A 250 13.29 2.55 -9.99
N VAL A 251 13.65 3.47 -10.91
CA VAL A 251 13.13 3.56 -12.29
C VAL A 251 13.37 2.26 -13.06
N GLU A 252 14.55 1.67 -12.93
CA GLU A 252 14.85 0.40 -13.58
C GLU A 252 14.17 -0.79 -12.90
N SER A 253 14.05 -0.75 -11.57
CA SER A 253 13.42 -1.81 -10.77
C SER A 253 11.90 -1.87 -10.91
N ARG A 254 11.22 -0.79 -11.34
CA ARG A 254 9.79 -0.84 -11.70
C ARG A 254 9.51 -1.39 -13.10
N ASN A 255 10.52 -1.62 -13.93
CA ASN A 255 10.32 -2.12 -15.30
C ASN A 255 10.01 -3.63 -15.33
N ALA A 256 8.81 -4.00 -15.78
CA ALA A 256 8.34 -5.38 -15.79
C ALA A 256 9.18 -6.33 -16.68
N ASP A 257 9.60 -5.87 -17.87
CA ASP A 257 10.38 -6.70 -18.79
C ASP A 257 11.81 -6.95 -18.28
N LYS A 258 12.48 -5.88 -17.80
CA LYS A 258 13.83 -5.97 -17.24
C LYS A 258 13.88 -6.88 -16.02
N THR A 259 12.81 -6.92 -15.22
CA THR A 259 12.77 -7.67 -13.95
C THR A 259 12.27 -9.11 -14.08
N TYR A 260 11.80 -9.55 -15.26
CA TYR A 260 11.45 -10.95 -15.48
C TYR A 260 12.62 -11.78 -16.05
N ASN A 261 13.46 -12.34 -15.16
CA ASN A 261 14.56 -13.24 -15.55
C ASN A 261 14.44 -14.60 -14.85
N LYS A 262 13.52 -15.44 -15.32
CA LYS A 262 13.34 -16.81 -14.82
C LYS A 262 14.57 -17.67 -15.12
N LYS A 263 15.15 -18.27 -14.07
CA LYS A 263 16.38 -19.08 -14.08
C LYS A 263 16.23 -20.30 -13.18
N SER A 264 16.92 -21.39 -13.52
CA SER A 264 17.03 -22.57 -12.65
C SER A 264 17.95 -22.30 -11.44
N ALA A 265 17.79 -23.06 -10.36
CA ALA A 265 18.63 -22.93 -9.16
C ALA A 265 20.13 -23.16 -9.42
N ASP A 266 20.49 -23.99 -10.41
CA ASP A 266 21.87 -24.15 -10.86
C ASP A 266 22.39 -22.90 -11.59
N GLU A 267 21.62 -22.30 -12.50
CA GLU A 267 22.00 -21.04 -13.18
C GLU A 267 22.16 -19.86 -12.22
N VAL A 268 21.35 -19.82 -11.15
CA VAL A 268 21.47 -18.78 -10.10
C VAL A 268 22.69 -19.05 -9.21
N SER A 269 23.03 -20.32 -8.96
CA SER A 269 24.29 -20.66 -8.29
C SER A 269 25.53 -20.35 -9.13
N ASP A 270 25.46 -20.51 -10.44
CA ASP A 270 26.57 -20.15 -11.34
C ASP A 270 26.71 -18.62 -11.48
N MET A 271 25.58 -17.90 -11.50
CA MET A 271 25.52 -16.42 -11.44
C MET A 271 26.15 -15.85 -10.16
N LEU A 272 25.84 -16.45 -9.00
CA LEU A 272 26.33 -16.00 -7.69
C LEU A 272 27.78 -16.43 -7.38
N ALA A 273 28.33 -17.37 -8.16
CA ALA A 273 29.73 -17.81 -8.23
C ALA A 273 30.48 -18.02 -6.90
N ASN A 274 30.86 -16.95 -6.20
CA ASN A 274 31.63 -17.00 -4.95
C ASN A 274 30.75 -16.91 -3.69
N PHE A 275 29.47 -16.55 -3.82
CA PHE A 275 28.47 -16.74 -2.77
C PHE A 275 27.93 -18.18 -2.84
N ASN A 276 27.98 -18.91 -1.72
CA ASN A 276 27.59 -20.33 -1.70
C ASN A 276 26.06 -20.50 -1.68
N PHE A 277 25.43 -20.22 -2.82
CA PHE A 277 23.97 -20.23 -2.98
C PHE A 277 23.36 -21.60 -2.70
N LYS A 278 24.05 -22.69 -3.03
CA LYS A 278 23.58 -24.06 -2.72
C LYS A 278 23.50 -24.29 -1.21
N ARG A 279 24.48 -23.79 -0.44
CA ARG A 279 24.45 -23.84 1.03
C ARG A 279 23.39 -22.93 1.64
N PHE A 280 23.13 -21.77 1.01
CA PHE A 280 22.04 -20.87 1.39
C PHE A 280 20.68 -21.58 1.26
N ILE A 281 20.33 -22.10 0.07
CA ILE A 281 19.02 -22.75 -0.16
C ILE A 281 18.83 -24.05 0.65
N GLU A 282 19.90 -24.80 0.93
CA GLU A 282 19.88 -25.93 1.88
C GLU A 282 19.49 -25.50 3.30
N THR A 283 19.95 -24.33 3.74
CA THR A 283 19.77 -23.85 5.12
C THR A 283 18.46 -23.08 5.29
N SER A 284 17.94 -22.52 4.19
CA SER A 284 16.68 -21.80 4.14
C SER A 284 15.46 -22.68 3.77
N ASP A 285 15.60 -24.01 3.81
CA ASP A 285 14.56 -24.98 3.39
C ASP A 285 14.01 -24.74 1.96
N LEU A 286 14.84 -24.23 1.03
CA LEU A 286 14.46 -23.92 -0.36
C LEU A 286 14.94 -24.96 -1.39
N SER A 287 15.47 -26.11 -0.97
CA SER A 287 16.00 -27.15 -1.88
C SER A 287 14.95 -27.80 -2.80
N HIS A 288 13.65 -27.49 -2.65
CA HIS A 288 12.58 -27.87 -3.57
C HIS A 288 12.35 -26.86 -4.71
N VAL A 289 12.95 -25.67 -4.64
CA VAL A 289 12.75 -24.60 -5.64
C VAL A 289 13.61 -24.87 -6.87
N GLU A 290 13.01 -25.44 -7.91
CA GLU A 290 13.70 -25.72 -9.18
C GLU A 290 14.06 -24.45 -9.96
N ASN A 291 13.21 -23.42 -9.91
CA ASN A 291 13.30 -22.19 -10.70
C ASN A 291 12.86 -20.97 -9.89
N MET A 292 13.46 -19.81 -10.18
CA MET A 292 13.15 -18.52 -9.56
C MET A 292 13.31 -17.37 -10.55
N ILE A 293 12.65 -16.24 -10.31
CA ILE A 293 12.67 -15.04 -11.15
C ILE A 293 13.62 -14.02 -10.53
N ILE A 294 14.75 -13.79 -11.18
CA ILE A 294 15.77 -12.82 -10.72
C ILE A 294 15.40 -11.43 -11.23
N ARG A 295 15.14 -10.48 -10.33
CA ARG A 295 14.69 -9.13 -10.72
C ARG A 295 15.80 -8.20 -11.18
N GLN A 296 17.02 -8.33 -10.66
CA GLN A 296 18.15 -7.49 -11.06
C GLN A 296 19.40 -8.33 -11.39
N PRO A 297 19.49 -9.00 -12.56
CA PRO A 297 20.56 -9.96 -12.86
C PRO A 297 21.98 -9.48 -12.58
N SER A 298 22.35 -8.27 -13.04
CA SER A 298 23.71 -7.74 -12.82
C SER A 298 24.01 -7.52 -11.34
N TYR A 299 23.03 -7.08 -10.54
CA TYR A 299 23.21 -6.94 -9.09
C TYR A 299 23.62 -8.27 -8.45
N PHE A 300 23.05 -9.41 -8.87
CA PHE A 300 23.41 -10.71 -8.34
C PHE A 300 24.76 -11.23 -8.86
N GLU A 301 25.14 -10.90 -10.10
CA GLU A 301 26.48 -11.18 -10.65
C GLU A 301 27.55 -10.38 -9.89
N ASP A 302 27.35 -9.07 -9.74
CA ASP A 302 28.26 -8.15 -9.04
C ASP A 302 28.32 -8.43 -7.53
N PHE A 303 27.18 -8.72 -6.87
CA PHE A 303 27.14 -9.17 -5.47
C PHE A 303 27.92 -10.49 -5.28
N GLY A 304 27.83 -11.42 -6.24
CA GLY A 304 28.59 -12.67 -6.23
C GLY A 304 30.11 -12.45 -6.25
N GLN A 305 30.59 -11.38 -6.88
CA GLN A 305 31.99 -10.95 -6.79
C GLN A 305 32.26 -10.25 -5.45
N LEU A 306 31.54 -9.15 -5.17
CA LEU A 306 31.70 -8.30 -3.99
C LEU A 306 31.70 -9.09 -2.68
N PHE A 307 30.83 -10.09 -2.55
CA PHE A 307 30.75 -10.95 -1.37
C PHE A 307 32.10 -11.55 -0.98
N SER A 308 32.89 -11.99 -1.97
CA SER A 308 34.20 -12.63 -1.76
C SER A 308 35.38 -11.66 -1.63
N GLU A 309 35.25 -10.43 -2.13
CA GLU A 309 36.27 -9.38 -2.00
C GLU A 309 36.16 -8.66 -0.65
N VAL A 310 34.95 -8.55 -0.10
CA VAL A 310 34.67 -7.98 1.22
C VAL A 310 35.15 -8.90 2.34
N ASP A 311 35.92 -8.34 3.28
CA ASP A 311 36.43 -9.04 4.46
C ASP A 311 35.30 -9.63 5.33
N VAL A 312 35.53 -10.84 5.85
CA VAL A 312 34.57 -11.55 6.72
C VAL A 312 34.17 -10.71 7.94
N GLN A 313 35.05 -9.85 8.47
CA GLN A 313 34.69 -8.98 9.59
C GLN A 313 33.70 -7.88 9.21
N ALA A 314 33.78 -7.31 8.00
CA ALA A 314 32.78 -6.34 7.53
C ALA A 314 31.40 -7.01 7.38
N TRP A 315 31.35 -8.25 6.89
CA TRP A 315 30.12 -9.06 6.89
C TRP A 315 29.58 -9.32 8.29
N LYS A 316 30.43 -9.63 9.27
CA LYS A 316 30.01 -9.84 10.68
C LYS A 316 29.49 -8.56 11.32
N ASP A 317 30.11 -7.43 11.04
CA ASP A 317 29.72 -6.12 11.55
C ASP A 317 28.35 -5.71 10.97
N TYR A 318 28.19 -5.83 9.64
CA TYR A 318 26.92 -5.67 8.93
C TYR A 318 25.82 -6.57 9.48
N LEU A 319 26.04 -7.89 9.59
CA LEU A 319 25.01 -8.80 10.11
C LEU A 319 24.67 -8.51 11.58
N SER A 320 25.66 -8.11 12.39
CA SER A 320 25.41 -7.66 13.77
C SER A 320 24.51 -6.41 13.78
N PHE A 321 24.78 -5.43 12.93
CA PHE A 321 23.95 -4.22 12.80
C PHE A 321 22.54 -4.53 12.29
N ARG A 322 22.36 -5.33 11.23
CA ARG A 322 21.03 -5.71 10.71
C ARG A 322 20.19 -6.38 11.80
N LEU A 323 20.77 -7.34 12.52
CA LEU A 323 20.12 -8.04 13.64
C LEU A 323 19.62 -7.08 14.73
N VAL A 324 20.46 -6.14 15.16
CA VAL A 324 20.08 -5.17 16.20
C VAL A 324 19.04 -4.19 15.67
N ASN A 325 19.19 -3.67 14.45
CA ASN A 325 18.26 -2.73 13.83
C ASN A 325 16.85 -3.32 13.63
N GLU A 326 16.76 -4.60 13.22
CA GLU A 326 15.49 -5.32 13.04
C GLU A 326 14.74 -5.46 14.37
N TYR A 327 15.41 -6.00 15.40
CA TYR A 327 14.79 -6.26 16.70
C TYR A 327 14.77 -5.06 17.66
N ALA A 328 15.40 -3.92 17.34
CA ALA A 328 15.54 -2.77 18.24
C ALA A 328 14.21 -2.23 18.79
N SER A 329 13.12 -2.32 18.01
CA SER A 329 11.76 -1.97 18.46
C SER A 329 11.29 -2.81 19.66
N ALA A 330 11.78 -4.05 19.75
CA ALA A 330 11.40 -5.11 20.70
C ALA A 330 12.41 -5.35 21.85
N LEU A 331 13.46 -4.53 21.93
CA LEU A 331 14.44 -4.55 23.02
C LEU A 331 14.13 -3.47 24.07
N SER A 332 15.09 -3.15 24.95
CA SER A 332 14.96 -2.08 25.94
C SER A 332 14.65 -0.72 25.30
N GLU A 333 14.00 0.14 26.08
CA GLU A 333 13.49 1.44 25.66
C GLU A 333 14.60 2.35 25.09
N ASP A 334 15.81 2.32 25.63
CA ASP A 334 16.96 3.08 25.11
C ASP A 334 17.34 2.69 23.67
N ILE A 335 17.31 1.39 23.34
CA ILE A 335 17.64 0.88 21.99
C ILE A 335 16.48 1.20 21.03
N SER A 336 15.24 0.96 21.47
CA SER A 336 14.01 1.29 20.74
C SER A 336 13.91 2.79 20.43
N LYS A 337 14.34 3.64 21.37
CA LYS A 337 14.46 5.08 21.20
C LYS A 337 15.61 5.46 20.26
N ARG A 338 16.82 4.91 20.42
CA ARG A 338 17.96 5.28 19.55
C ARG A 338 17.71 4.96 18.08
N ARG A 339 16.97 3.88 17.78
CA ARG A 339 16.44 3.58 16.44
C ARG A 339 15.48 4.66 15.94
N PHE A 340 14.54 5.10 16.78
CA PHE A 340 13.63 6.19 16.43
C PHE A 340 14.36 7.52 16.21
N ASP A 341 15.34 7.85 17.05
CA ASP A 341 16.06 9.11 16.93
C ASP A 341 16.77 9.24 15.57
N PHE A 342 17.20 8.12 14.97
CA PHE A 342 17.68 8.10 13.59
C PHE A 342 16.54 8.04 12.55
N TYR A 343 15.76 6.95 12.52
CA TYR A 343 14.76 6.71 11.45
C TYR A 343 13.52 7.60 11.51
N GLY A 344 13.21 8.19 12.68
CA GLY A 344 12.09 9.09 12.89
C GLY A 344 12.54 10.55 12.91
N THR A 345 13.51 10.89 13.76
CA THR A 345 13.96 12.29 13.91
C THR A 345 14.95 12.70 12.82
N THR A 346 16.08 12.00 12.64
CA THR A 346 17.09 12.39 11.63
C THR A 346 16.55 12.31 10.20
N LEU A 347 16.03 11.16 9.77
CA LEU A 347 15.66 10.95 8.36
C LEU A 347 14.32 11.59 7.95
N ARG A 348 13.44 11.90 8.90
CA ARG A 348 12.03 12.27 8.64
C ARG A 348 11.53 13.47 9.45
N GLY A 349 12.42 14.13 10.20
CA GLY A 349 12.14 15.32 11.00
C GLY A 349 11.17 15.14 12.18
N THR A 350 10.83 13.92 12.59
CA THR A 350 9.81 13.65 13.63
C THR A 350 10.34 13.90 15.05
N PRO A 351 9.83 14.88 15.82
CA PRO A 351 10.44 15.26 17.10
C PRO A 351 10.33 14.24 18.25
N GLU A 352 9.26 13.45 18.33
CA GLU A 352 8.97 12.57 19.46
C GLU A 352 8.59 11.15 19.00
N GLN A 353 9.01 10.12 19.75
CA GLN A 353 8.57 8.76 19.47
C GLN A 353 7.10 8.60 19.87
N GLU A 354 6.33 7.87 19.05
CA GLU A 354 4.94 7.57 19.35
C GLU A 354 4.72 6.99 20.77
N PRO A 355 3.60 7.37 21.43
CA PRO A 355 3.15 6.73 22.66
C PRO A 355 3.11 5.21 22.51
N ARG A 356 3.68 4.48 23.47
CA ARG A 356 3.93 3.04 23.37
C ARG A 356 2.71 2.19 22.98
N TRP A 357 1.51 2.60 23.39
CA TRP A 357 0.26 1.92 23.01
C TRP A 357 -0.03 1.95 21.51
N LYS A 358 0.34 3.02 20.78
CA LYS A 358 0.21 3.09 19.31
C LYS A 358 1.08 2.03 18.66
N ARG A 359 2.37 2.04 19.01
CA ARG A 359 3.37 1.07 18.54
C ARG A 359 2.99 -0.37 18.89
N ALA A 360 2.39 -0.60 20.05
CA ALA A 360 1.86 -1.90 20.45
C ALA A 360 0.69 -2.35 19.56
N VAL A 361 -0.26 -1.46 19.26
CA VAL A 361 -1.38 -1.73 18.35
C VAL A 361 -0.87 -2.01 16.94
N ASP A 362 0.02 -1.18 16.41
CA ASP A 362 0.55 -1.31 15.05
C ASP A 362 1.44 -2.57 14.91
N ALA A 363 2.26 -2.89 15.92
CA ALA A 363 3.01 -4.14 15.97
C ALA A 363 2.09 -5.38 16.05
N THR A 364 1.02 -5.31 16.83
CA THR A 364 0.01 -6.39 16.88
C THR A 364 -0.69 -6.52 15.52
N ASN A 365 -0.91 -5.41 14.81
CA ASN A 365 -1.47 -5.38 13.46
C ASN A 365 -0.51 -5.95 12.40
N SER A 366 0.81 -5.80 12.55
CA SER A 366 1.80 -6.46 11.67
C SER A 366 1.87 -7.98 11.86
N VAL A 367 1.59 -8.51 13.06
CA VAL A 367 1.75 -9.94 13.39
C VAL A 367 0.44 -10.72 13.33
N LEU A 368 -0.67 -10.10 13.74
CA LEU A 368 -2.01 -10.71 13.86
C LEU A 368 -3.08 -9.89 13.11
N GLY A 369 -2.67 -9.10 12.12
CA GLY A 369 -3.55 -8.16 11.41
C GLY A 369 -4.80 -8.81 10.80
N GLU A 370 -4.70 -10.01 10.26
CA GLU A 370 -5.87 -10.69 9.67
C GLU A 370 -6.91 -11.08 10.73
N VAL A 371 -6.46 -11.56 11.90
CA VAL A 371 -7.32 -11.84 13.07
C VAL A 371 -8.02 -10.56 13.54
N LEU A 372 -7.29 -9.45 13.60
CA LEU A 372 -7.86 -8.14 13.91
C LEU A 372 -8.85 -7.69 12.85
N GLY A 373 -8.61 -8.01 11.57
CA GLY A 373 -9.51 -7.76 10.45
C GLY A 373 -10.87 -8.43 10.60
N GLN A 374 -10.91 -9.70 11.02
CA GLN A 374 -12.15 -10.45 11.30
C GLN A 374 -13.05 -9.73 12.33
N VAL A 375 -12.44 -9.15 13.37
CA VAL A 375 -13.19 -8.40 14.40
C VAL A 375 -13.54 -7.00 13.90
N TYR A 376 -12.60 -6.33 13.22
CA TYR A 376 -12.78 -4.98 12.68
C TYR A 376 -13.96 -4.90 11.71
N VAL A 377 -14.05 -5.77 10.70
CA VAL A 377 -15.15 -5.67 9.71
C VAL A 377 -16.51 -6.00 10.33
N LYS A 378 -16.53 -6.96 11.26
CA LYS A 378 -17.72 -7.36 12.01
C LYS A 378 -18.29 -6.25 12.90
N GLU A 379 -17.44 -5.35 13.41
CA GLU A 379 -17.85 -4.24 14.28
C GLU A 379 -18.01 -2.90 13.53
N TYR A 380 -17.32 -2.69 12.39
CA TYR A 380 -17.20 -1.37 11.74
C TYR A 380 -17.50 -1.31 10.24
N PHE A 381 -17.76 -2.42 9.53
CA PHE A 381 -18.03 -2.40 8.09
C PHE A 381 -19.43 -2.97 7.75
N PRO A 382 -20.43 -2.11 7.45
CA PRO A 382 -21.79 -2.56 7.17
C PRO A 382 -21.92 -3.11 5.73
N PRO A 383 -22.73 -4.16 5.48
CA PRO A 383 -22.90 -4.73 4.13
C PRO A 383 -23.34 -3.74 3.04
N GLU A 384 -24.12 -2.72 3.39
CA GLU A 384 -24.57 -1.67 2.47
C GLU A 384 -23.41 -0.86 1.87
N ALA A 385 -22.30 -0.71 2.61
CA ALA A 385 -21.10 -0.06 2.09
C ALA A 385 -20.44 -0.89 0.97
N LYS A 386 -20.50 -2.22 1.07
CA LYS A 386 -20.01 -3.12 0.02
C LYS A 386 -20.89 -3.05 -1.24
N GLU A 387 -22.21 -3.11 -1.09
CA GLU A 387 -23.16 -3.02 -2.22
C GLU A 387 -23.03 -1.68 -2.98
N LYS A 388 -22.89 -0.55 -2.27
CA LYS A 388 -22.64 0.76 -2.88
C LYS A 388 -21.28 0.84 -3.58
N MET A 389 -20.24 0.24 -3.01
CA MET A 389 -18.89 0.20 -3.59
C MET A 389 -18.84 -0.66 -4.85
N GLU A 390 -19.50 -1.83 -4.85
CA GLU A 390 -19.66 -2.69 -6.02
C GLU A 390 -20.40 -1.94 -7.16
N GLY A 391 -21.44 -1.17 -6.83
CA GLY A 391 -22.12 -0.30 -7.81
C GLY A 391 -21.24 0.82 -8.37
N LEU A 392 -20.37 1.44 -7.55
CA LEU A 392 -19.38 2.41 -8.03
C LEU A 392 -18.36 1.77 -8.99
N ILE A 393 -17.86 0.58 -8.67
CA ILE A 393 -16.89 -0.13 -9.50
C ILE A 393 -17.45 -0.41 -10.89
N GLU A 394 -18.70 -0.87 -11.02
CA GLU A 394 -19.29 -1.12 -12.33
C GLU A 394 -19.61 0.16 -13.12
N ASN A 395 -19.95 1.27 -12.44
CA ASN A 395 -20.08 2.58 -13.10
C ASN A 395 -18.74 3.07 -13.66
N LEU A 396 -17.65 2.92 -12.88
CA LEU A 396 -16.28 3.21 -13.33
C LEU A 396 -15.87 2.30 -14.49
N ARG A 397 -16.18 0.99 -14.42
CA ARG A 397 -15.88 0.00 -15.48
C ARG A 397 -16.52 0.38 -16.82
N GLU A 398 -17.80 0.73 -16.83
CA GLU A 398 -18.47 1.13 -18.09
C GLU A 398 -18.01 2.50 -18.59
N ALA A 399 -17.71 3.46 -17.71
CA ALA A 399 -17.11 4.74 -18.12
C ALA A 399 -15.72 4.55 -18.77
N TYR A 400 -14.84 3.74 -18.16
CA TYR A 400 -13.53 3.40 -18.73
C TYR A 400 -13.71 2.71 -20.09
N GLY A 401 -14.69 1.81 -20.19
CA GLY A 401 -15.05 1.13 -21.44
C GLY A 401 -15.54 2.09 -22.52
N GLN A 402 -16.27 3.15 -22.18
CA GLN A 402 -16.66 4.19 -23.15
C GLN A 402 -15.48 5.07 -23.56
N SER A 403 -14.58 5.44 -22.64
CA SER A 403 -13.39 6.23 -22.96
C SER A 403 -12.46 5.51 -23.95
N ILE A 404 -12.10 4.25 -23.68
CA ILE A 404 -11.27 3.40 -24.58
C ILE A 404 -11.84 3.34 -26.00
N ARG A 405 -13.17 3.18 -26.14
CA ARG A 405 -13.85 3.13 -27.46
C ARG A 405 -13.68 4.46 -28.22
N ASN A 406 -13.71 5.58 -27.51
CA ASN A 406 -13.64 6.94 -28.06
C ASN A 406 -12.22 7.44 -28.35
N LEU A 407 -11.16 6.77 -27.88
CA LEU A 407 -9.77 7.19 -28.14
C LEU A 407 -9.46 7.30 -29.65
N GLU A 408 -9.13 8.50 -30.12
CA GLU A 408 -8.76 8.75 -31.53
C GLU A 408 -7.34 8.28 -31.88
N TRP A 409 -6.49 8.06 -30.86
CA TRP A 409 -5.06 7.80 -31.05
C TRP A 409 -4.68 6.31 -31.12
N MET A 410 -5.61 5.42 -30.76
CA MET A 410 -5.41 3.98 -30.66
C MET A 410 -6.19 3.23 -31.75
N THR A 411 -5.60 2.19 -32.35
CA THR A 411 -6.29 1.34 -33.31
C THR A 411 -7.38 0.47 -32.66
N GLU A 412 -8.40 0.13 -33.44
CA GLU A 412 -9.51 -0.73 -33.00
C GLU A 412 -9.05 -2.13 -32.53
N GLU A 413 -7.91 -2.62 -33.02
CA GLU A 413 -7.30 -3.91 -32.61
C GLU A 413 -6.76 -3.83 -31.17
N THR A 414 -6.01 -2.77 -30.85
CA THR A 414 -5.53 -2.52 -29.48
C THR A 414 -6.68 -2.15 -28.53
N LYS A 415 -7.72 -1.44 -29.00
CA LYS A 415 -8.95 -1.20 -28.22
C LYS A 415 -9.69 -2.48 -27.87
N GLU A 416 -9.85 -3.42 -28.80
CA GLU A 416 -10.48 -4.73 -28.52
C GLU A 416 -9.73 -5.47 -27.41
N LYS A 417 -8.40 -5.39 -27.39
CA LYS A 417 -7.56 -5.96 -26.32
C LYS A 417 -7.65 -5.22 -24.99
N ALA A 418 -7.69 -3.89 -24.99
CA ALA A 418 -7.90 -3.09 -23.78
C ALA A 418 -9.27 -3.36 -23.15
N LEU A 419 -10.32 -3.51 -23.97
CA LEU A 419 -11.67 -3.88 -23.53
C LEU A 419 -11.74 -5.32 -23.00
N GLU A 420 -11.07 -6.29 -23.63
CA GLU A 420 -10.96 -7.66 -23.09
C GLU A 420 -10.28 -7.67 -21.72
N LYS A 421 -9.24 -6.85 -21.53
CA LYS A 421 -8.59 -6.70 -20.21
C LYS A 421 -9.54 -6.08 -19.18
N LEU A 422 -10.28 -5.04 -19.55
CA LEU A 422 -11.22 -4.35 -18.67
C LEU A 422 -12.41 -5.23 -18.24
N GLU A 423 -12.92 -6.08 -19.14
CA GLU A 423 -13.98 -7.05 -18.83
C GLU A 423 -13.52 -8.07 -17.77
N LYS A 424 -12.24 -8.45 -17.79
CA LYS A 424 -11.62 -9.41 -16.86
C LYS A 424 -11.11 -8.82 -15.53
N PHE A 425 -11.42 -7.57 -15.18
CA PHE A 425 -11.03 -7.02 -13.87
C PHE A 425 -11.82 -7.67 -12.73
N ASP A 426 -11.13 -8.21 -11.72
CA ASP A 426 -11.72 -8.80 -10.50
C ASP A 426 -11.74 -7.81 -9.31
N PRO A 427 -12.92 -7.39 -8.80
CA PRO A 427 -13.01 -6.40 -7.73
C PRO A 427 -13.19 -7.03 -6.33
N LYS A 428 -12.18 -6.87 -5.48
CA LYS A 428 -12.17 -7.37 -4.10
C LYS A 428 -12.51 -6.26 -3.10
N VAL A 429 -13.74 -6.25 -2.60
CA VAL A 429 -14.28 -5.20 -1.72
C VAL A 429 -14.40 -5.66 -0.26
N GLY A 430 -13.84 -4.86 0.65
CA GLY A 430 -14.00 -4.96 2.10
C GLY A 430 -13.02 -5.91 2.80
N TYR A 431 -13.16 -7.21 2.56
CA TYR A 431 -12.43 -8.29 3.26
C TYR A 431 -12.49 -9.62 2.48
N PRO A 432 -11.53 -10.55 2.70
CA PRO A 432 -11.52 -11.88 2.07
C PRO A 432 -12.68 -12.77 2.53
N SER A 433 -13.07 -13.77 1.72
CA SER A 433 -14.15 -14.69 2.14
C SER A 433 -13.63 -15.83 3.02
N GLU A 434 -12.40 -16.29 2.80
CA GLU A 434 -11.67 -17.21 3.67
C GLU A 434 -10.64 -16.46 4.55
N TRP A 435 -10.03 -17.15 5.52
CA TRP A 435 -9.11 -16.55 6.50
C TRP A 435 -8.00 -17.52 6.89
N ARG A 436 -6.79 -16.98 7.09
CA ARG A 436 -5.55 -17.70 7.41
C ARG A 436 -5.59 -18.41 8.77
N ASP A 437 -5.01 -19.60 8.82
CA ASP A 437 -4.96 -20.42 10.04
C ASP A 437 -3.73 -20.12 10.92
N TYR A 438 -3.93 -19.22 11.88
CA TYR A 438 -2.94 -18.92 12.94
C TYR A 438 -2.79 -20.04 14.00
N SER A 439 -3.32 -21.25 13.81
CA SER A 439 -3.21 -22.36 14.80
C SER A 439 -1.79 -22.77 15.16
N LYS A 440 -0.81 -22.56 14.25
CA LYS A 440 0.61 -22.91 14.45
C LYS A 440 1.45 -21.80 15.09
N LEU A 441 0.93 -20.56 15.15
CA LEU A 441 1.67 -19.41 15.68
C LEU A 441 1.50 -19.33 17.20
N GLU A 442 2.50 -19.80 17.94
CA GLU A 442 2.55 -19.62 19.40
C GLU A 442 3.06 -18.22 19.77
N ILE A 443 2.37 -17.56 20.70
CA ILE A 443 2.68 -16.21 21.19
C ILE A 443 2.90 -16.25 22.71
N SER A 444 3.99 -15.62 23.16
CA SER A 444 4.36 -15.42 24.55
C SER A 444 3.84 -14.06 25.07
N ALA A 445 3.29 -14.06 26.28
CA ALA A 445 2.90 -12.85 26.99
C ALA A 445 4.09 -12.04 27.57
N THR A 446 5.31 -12.58 27.53
CA THR A 446 6.48 -12.01 28.23
C THR A 446 7.80 -12.09 27.44
N ASP A 447 7.77 -12.48 26.15
CA ASP A 447 8.98 -12.53 25.30
C ASP A 447 8.66 -12.04 23.89
N LEU A 448 8.81 -10.73 23.70
CA LEU A 448 8.47 -10.05 22.46
C LEU A 448 9.42 -10.42 21.30
N VAL A 449 10.70 -10.67 21.58
CA VAL A 449 11.68 -11.08 20.55
C VAL A 449 11.39 -12.51 20.10
N ALA A 450 11.00 -13.42 21.01
CA ALA A 450 10.50 -14.73 20.63
C ALA A 450 9.22 -14.64 19.78
N ASN A 451 8.30 -13.71 20.08
CA ASN A 451 7.09 -13.50 19.25
C ASN A 451 7.43 -13.10 17.81
N TYR A 452 8.33 -12.14 17.62
CA TYR A 452 8.78 -11.74 16.28
C TYR A 452 9.51 -12.89 15.55
N LYS A 453 10.38 -13.64 16.23
CA LYS A 453 11.04 -14.83 15.66
C LYS A 453 10.05 -15.93 15.27
N ALA A 454 9.04 -16.19 16.10
CA ALA A 454 7.99 -17.18 15.83
C ALA A 454 7.10 -16.76 14.66
N TYR A 455 6.74 -15.47 14.57
CA TYR A 455 6.00 -14.94 13.43
C TYR A 455 6.80 -14.99 12.13
N ALA A 456 8.08 -14.63 12.16
CA ALA A 456 8.95 -14.67 10.99
C ALA A 456 9.04 -16.08 10.40
N GLU A 457 9.36 -17.11 11.21
CA GLU A 457 9.43 -18.50 10.74
C GLU A 457 8.05 -19.04 10.34
N PHE A 458 6.96 -18.66 11.04
CA PHE A 458 5.59 -19.02 10.66
C PHE A 458 5.22 -18.48 9.27
N ASN A 459 5.45 -17.18 9.04
CA ASN A 459 5.15 -16.55 7.75
C ASN A 459 6.07 -17.06 6.64
N TYR A 460 7.35 -17.27 6.95
CA TYR A 460 8.33 -17.86 6.03
C TYR A 460 7.87 -19.23 5.51
N GLN A 461 7.50 -20.14 6.42
CA GLN A 461 7.08 -21.51 6.07
C GLN A 461 5.79 -21.56 5.24
N GLU A 462 4.84 -20.64 5.48
CA GLU A 462 3.62 -20.58 4.66
C GLU A 462 3.89 -20.04 3.26
N GLU A 463 4.73 -19.01 3.11
CA GLU A 463 5.09 -18.47 1.80
C GLU A 463 5.94 -19.44 0.97
N ILE A 464 6.97 -20.09 1.55
CA ILE A 464 7.79 -21.05 0.78
C ILE A 464 7.03 -22.34 0.40
N ALA A 465 5.91 -22.63 1.06
CA ALA A 465 5.02 -23.73 0.72
C ALA A 465 4.10 -23.41 -0.48
N LYS A 466 3.91 -22.13 -0.85
CA LYS A 466 3.18 -21.72 -2.05
C LYS A 466 3.99 -21.97 -3.34
N ILE A 467 5.33 -21.95 -3.28
CA ILE A 467 6.21 -22.01 -4.46
C ILE A 467 5.99 -23.29 -5.30
N GLY A 468 5.68 -23.12 -6.59
CA GLY A 468 5.37 -24.21 -7.52
C GLY A 468 3.98 -24.82 -7.34
N GLY A 469 3.20 -24.35 -6.35
CA GLY A 469 1.78 -24.63 -6.21
C GLY A 469 0.90 -23.71 -7.06
N PRO A 470 -0.40 -23.98 -7.12
CA PRO A 470 -1.35 -23.06 -7.74
C PRO A 470 -1.40 -21.72 -7.00
N VAL A 471 -1.84 -20.68 -7.69
CA VAL A 471 -2.22 -19.40 -7.08
C VAL A 471 -3.56 -19.55 -6.37
N ASP A 472 -3.65 -18.98 -5.17
CA ASP A 472 -4.93 -18.85 -4.46
C ASP A 472 -5.65 -17.60 -4.96
N GLU A 473 -6.92 -17.75 -5.32
CA GLU A 473 -7.79 -16.66 -5.79
C GLU A 473 -8.35 -15.84 -4.61
N GLU A 474 -8.35 -16.37 -3.37
CA GLU A 474 -8.83 -15.67 -2.15
C GLU A 474 -7.70 -15.00 -1.34
N ASP A 475 -6.42 -15.15 -1.72
CA ASP A 475 -5.28 -14.47 -1.07
C ASP A 475 -5.37 -12.93 -1.26
N TRP A 476 -5.18 -12.14 -0.20
CA TRP A 476 -5.19 -10.67 -0.22
C TRP A 476 -3.82 -10.08 0.15
N GLY A 477 -3.38 -9.04 -0.56
CA GLY A 477 -2.14 -8.31 -0.26
C GLY A 477 -2.22 -7.31 0.90
N MET A 478 -3.42 -7.04 1.45
CA MET A 478 -3.64 -6.06 2.52
C MET A 478 -4.71 -6.52 3.51
N THR A 479 -4.56 -6.17 4.80
CA THR A 479 -5.57 -6.51 5.82
C THR A 479 -6.79 -5.57 5.73
N PRO A 480 -8.01 -6.03 6.09
CA PRO A 480 -9.25 -5.26 5.89
C PRO A 480 -9.28 -3.85 6.49
N GLN A 481 -8.57 -3.60 7.58
CA GLN A 481 -8.46 -2.32 8.29
C GLN A 481 -7.47 -1.32 7.67
N THR A 482 -6.72 -1.74 6.63
CA THR A 482 -5.73 -0.91 5.94
C THR A 482 -6.38 0.29 5.27
N VAL A 483 -5.70 1.44 5.32
CA VAL A 483 -6.13 2.67 4.62
C VAL A 483 -5.23 2.86 3.40
N ASN A 484 -5.53 2.08 2.37
CA ASN A 484 -4.97 2.10 1.01
C ASN A 484 -5.92 1.32 0.08
N ALA A 485 -5.60 1.26 -1.21
CA ALA A 485 -6.09 0.24 -2.14
C ALA A 485 -4.88 -0.36 -2.92
N TYR A 486 -5.11 -1.32 -3.83
CA TYR A 486 -4.08 -1.78 -4.78
C TYR A 486 -4.64 -2.46 -6.04
N TYR A 487 -3.90 -2.37 -7.15
CA TYR A 487 -3.98 -3.24 -8.34
C TYR A 487 -2.88 -4.30 -8.36
N SER A 488 -3.16 -5.47 -8.93
CA SER A 488 -2.20 -6.57 -9.09
C SER A 488 -2.15 -7.04 -10.55
N PRO A 489 -1.10 -6.68 -11.32
CA PRO A 489 -1.02 -6.94 -12.77
C PRO A 489 -1.08 -8.41 -13.16
N VAL A 490 -0.60 -9.31 -12.30
CA VAL A 490 -0.56 -10.76 -12.55
C VAL A 490 -1.87 -11.49 -12.20
N ARG A 491 -2.83 -10.81 -11.56
CA ARG A 491 -4.18 -11.35 -11.30
C ARG A 491 -5.28 -10.54 -11.97
N ASN A 492 -4.95 -9.33 -12.46
CA ASN A 492 -5.91 -8.34 -12.95
C ASN A 492 -6.98 -7.97 -11.88
N GLU A 493 -6.62 -8.05 -10.60
CA GLU A 493 -7.50 -7.73 -9.45
C GLU A 493 -7.30 -6.28 -8.99
N ILE A 494 -8.38 -5.65 -8.50
CA ILE A 494 -8.38 -4.36 -7.79
C ILE A 494 -9.00 -4.54 -6.40
N VAL A 495 -8.33 -4.03 -5.36
CA VAL A 495 -8.63 -4.42 -3.98
C VAL A 495 -8.81 -3.20 -3.07
N PHE A 496 -9.96 -3.15 -2.39
CA PHE A 496 -10.39 -2.02 -1.56
C PHE A 496 -10.75 -2.51 -0.14
N PRO A 497 -9.78 -2.54 0.79
CA PRO A 497 -10.00 -2.85 2.20
C PRO A 497 -11.08 -1.97 2.86
N ALA A 498 -11.87 -2.56 3.76
CA ALA A 498 -12.88 -1.85 4.57
C ALA A 498 -12.35 -0.62 5.36
N GLY A 499 -11.03 -0.50 5.53
CA GLY A 499 -10.37 0.60 6.21
C GLY A 499 -10.40 1.93 5.44
N ILE A 500 -10.34 1.91 4.10
CA ILE A 500 -10.41 3.14 3.26
C ILE A 500 -11.84 3.56 2.90
N LEU A 501 -12.82 2.67 3.02
CA LEU A 501 -14.23 2.89 2.64
C LEU A 501 -14.98 3.74 3.68
N GLN A 502 -14.48 4.95 3.94
CA GLN A 502 -14.93 5.90 4.97
C GLN A 502 -14.69 7.37 4.54
N PRO A 503 -15.37 8.36 5.14
CA PRO A 503 -15.16 9.77 4.80
C PRO A 503 -13.73 10.23 5.13
N PRO A 504 -13.04 11.01 4.27
CA PRO A 504 -13.60 11.74 3.13
C PRO A 504 -13.54 10.99 1.78
N PHE A 505 -13.09 9.73 1.74
CA PHE A 505 -13.06 8.94 0.50
C PHE A 505 -14.45 8.46 0.11
N PHE A 506 -15.18 7.87 1.06
CA PHE A 506 -16.51 7.32 0.86
C PHE A 506 -17.44 7.67 2.03
N ASP A 507 -18.40 8.54 1.78
CA ASP A 507 -19.44 8.95 2.73
C ASP A 507 -20.82 8.48 2.25
N MET A 508 -21.48 7.64 3.05
CA MET A 508 -22.81 7.11 2.74
C MET A 508 -23.94 8.11 3.00
N ASP A 509 -23.67 9.21 3.72
CA ASP A 509 -24.61 10.28 4.05
C ASP A 509 -24.42 11.53 3.15
N ALA A 510 -23.55 11.45 2.13
CA ALA A 510 -23.29 12.50 1.15
C ALA A 510 -23.92 12.20 -0.23
N GLU A 511 -24.12 13.26 -1.02
CA GLU A 511 -24.44 13.18 -2.44
C GLU A 511 -23.22 12.71 -3.23
N MET A 512 -23.44 11.90 -4.27
CA MET A 512 -22.40 11.05 -4.85
C MET A 512 -21.25 11.79 -5.52
N ALA A 513 -21.39 13.06 -5.91
CA ALA A 513 -20.30 13.83 -6.55
C ALA A 513 -18.97 13.76 -5.77
N VAL A 514 -19.01 13.94 -4.46
CA VAL A 514 -17.80 13.89 -3.61
C VAL A 514 -17.24 12.46 -3.49
N ASN A 515 -18.11 11.44 -3.53
CA ASN A 515 -17.70 10.04 -3.53
C ASN A 515 -17.03 9.64 -4.86
N TYR A 516 -17.48 10.18 -6.00
CA TYR A 516 -16.75 10.03 -7.25
C TYR A 516 -15.39 10.75 -7.21
N GLY A 517 -15.34 11.98 -6.67
CA GLY A 517 -14.07 12.70 -6.47
C GLY A 517 -13.09 12.01 -5.52
N GLY A 518 -13.61 11.33 -4.49
CA GLY A 518 -12.85 10.55 -3.52
C GLY A 518 -12.63 9.12 -3.97
N ILE A 519 -13.40 8.17 -3.42
CA ILE A 519 -13.22 6.73 -3.68
C ILE A 519 -13.41 6.36 -5.16
N GLY A 520 -14.22 7.07 -5.93
CA GLY A 520 -14.39 6.83 -7.37
C GLY A 520 -13.11 7.08 -8.15
N ALA A 521 -12.39 8.17 -7.85
CA ALA A 521 -11.10 8.47 -8.44
C ALA A 521 -10.03 7.44 -7.99
N VAL A 522 -10.10 6.95 -6.75
CA VAL A 522 -9.26 5.82 -6.30
C VAL A 522 -9.59 4.53 -7.07
N ILE A 523 -10.87 4.18 -7.29
CA ILE A 523 -11.25 3.03 -8.13
C ILE A 523 -10.70 3.18 -9.54
N GLY A 524 -10.87 4.34 -10.15
CA GLY A 524 -10.36 4.63 -11.49
C GLY A 524 -8.82 4.63 -11.56
N HIS A 525 -8.13 4.97 -10.47
CA HIS A 525 -6.68 4.89 -10.34
C HIS A 525 -6.19 3.44 -10.29
N GLU A 526 -6.83 2.57 -9.49
CA GLU A 526 -6.53 1.13 -9.49
C GLU A 526 -6.88 0.46 -10.84
N MET A 527 -7.93 0.91 -11.54
CA MET A 527 -8.18 0.49 -12.92
C MET A 527 -7.10 1.02 -13.87
N GLY A 528 -6.67 2.27 -13.68
CA GLY A 528 -5.61 2.94 -14.45
C GLY A 528 -4.28 2.21 -14.39
N HIS A 529 -3.91 1.62 -13.25
CA HIS A 529 -2.72 0.78 -13.12
C HIS A 529 -2.73 -0.43 -14.08
N GLY A 530 -3.89 -1.01 -14.40
CA GLY A 530 -3.97 -2.06 -15.43
C GLY A 530 -3.59 -1.60 -16.84
N PHE A 531 -3.48 -0.28 -17.03
CA PHE A 531 -3.18 0.38 -18.28
C PHE A 531 -2.01 1.40 -18.16
N ASP A 532 -1.25 1.38 -17.06
CA ASP A 532 -0.08 2.25 -16.87
C ASP A 532 1.15 1.82 -17.69
N ASP A 533 2.29 2.52 -17.58
CA ASP A 533 3.49 2.26 -18.38
C ASP A 533 4.06 0.83 -18.23
N GLN A 534 3.70 0.11 -17.17
CA GLN A 534 4.06 -1.28 -16.89
C GLN A 534 2.86 -2.23 -16.92
N GLY A 535 1.72 -1.88 -16.30
CA GLY A 535 0.52 -2.71 -16.27
C GLY A 535 -0.10 -2.94 -17.66
N SER A 536 0.07 -1.97 -18.57
CA SER A 536 -0.24 -2.12 -20.01
C SER A 536 0.46 -3.30 -20.70
N LYS A 537 1.52 -3.87 -20.11
CA LYS A 537 2.27 -5.00 -20.66
C LYS A 537 1.71 -6.36 -20.25
N TYR A 538 0.73 -6.37 -19.34
CA TYR A 538 0.03 -7.56 -18.88
C TYR A 538 -1.30 -7.67 -19.61
N ASP A 539 -1.64 -8.85 -20.12
CA ASP A 539 -2.96 -9.12 -20.70
C ASP A 539 -4.05 -9.29 -19.62
N GLY A 540 -5.29 -9.49 -20.05
CA GLY A 540 -6.43 -9.64 -19.14
C GLY A 540 -6.46 -10.94 -18.33
N ASP A 541 -5.59 -11.91 -18.64
CA ASP A 541 -5.41 -13.13 -17.86
C ASP A 541 -4.12 -13.07 -17.00
N GLY A 542 -3.53 -11.87 -16.85
CA GLY A 542 -2.37 -11.60 -15.98
C GLY A 542 -1.00 -11.91 -16.59
N ASN A 543 -0.90 -12.25 -17.88
CA ASN A 543 0.37 -12.63 -18.50
C ASN A 543 1.15 -11.41 -19.00
N LEU A 544 2.43 -11.29 -18.64
CA LEU A 544 3.40 -10.33 -19.17
C LEU A 544 3.71 -10.64 -20.65
N GLN A 545 2.79 -10.22 -21.51
CA GLN A 545 2.75 -10.42 -22.94
C GLN A 545 2.15 -9.18 -23.61
N SER A 546 2.88 -8.56 -24.53
CA SER A 546 2.35 -7.42 -25.29
C SER A 546 1.13 -7.82 -26.12
N TRP A 547 0.05 -7.06 -25.95
CA TRP A 547 -1.18 -7.10 -26.74
C TRP A 547 -1.35 -5.86 -27.64
N TRP A 548 -0.31 -5.02 -27.73
CA TRP A 548 -0.29 -3.76 -28.47
C TRP A 548 0.22 -3.93 -29.90
N THR A 549 -0.24 -3.09 -30.83
CA THR A 549 0.53 -2.83 -32.06
C THR A 549 1.74 -1.93 -31.78
N ASP A 550 2.82 -2.06 -32.55
CA ASP A 550 4.02 -1.21 -32.42
C ASP A 550 3.69 0.29 -32.48
N ALA A 551 2.72 0.68 -33.30
CA ALA A 551 2.31 2.07 -33.50
C ALA A 551 1.50 2.61 -32.31
N ASP A 552 0.59 1.80 -31.76
CA ASP A 552 -0.18 2.18 -30.57
C ASP A 552 0.74 2.25 -29.35
N ARG A 553 1.71 1.33 -29.22
CA ARG A 553 2.70 1.36 -28.14
C ARG A 553 3.55 2.62 -28.20
N GLN A 554 4.07 2.98 -29.39
CA GLN A 554 4.80 4.23 -29.57
C GLN A 554 3.93 5.46 -29.22
N ALA A 555 2.66 5.49 -29.67
CA ALA A 555 1.75 6.60 -29.38
C ALA A 555 1.39 6.72 -27.89
N PHE A 556 1.42 5.61 -27.14
CA PHE A 556 1.27 5.58 -25.69
C PHE A 556 2.55 6.03 -24.97
N ASP A 557 3.72 5.50 -25.35
CA ASP A 557 5.01 5.89 -24.76
C ASP A 557 5.30 7.40 -24.99
N GLU A 558 4.94 7.95 -26.16
CA GLU A 558 5.03 9.41 -26.44
C GLU A 558 4.09 10.27 -25.56
N ARG A 559 3.02 9.70 -25.00
CA ARG A 559 2.14 10.38 -24.03
C ARG A 559 2.65 10.25 -22.61
N GLY A 560 3.13 9.06 -22.24
CA GLY A 560 3.79 8.82 -20.97
C GLY A 560 5.00 9.74 -20.78
N GLN A 561 5.84 9.90 -21.81
CA GLN A 561 6.98 10.81 -21.74
C GLN A 561 6.55 12.26 -21.46
N LYS A 562 5.48 12.78 -22.10
CA LYS A 562 4.98 14.13 -21.79
C LYS A 562 4.55 14.30 -20.34
N LEU A 563 3.98 13.26 -19.73
CA LEU A 563 3.57 13.29 -18.32
C LEU A 563 4.78 13.20 -17.38
N SER A 564 5.79 12.40 -17.74
CA SER A 564 7.09 12.37 -17.04
C SER A 564 7.79 13.73 -17.12
N ASP A 565 7.87 14.33 -18.32
CA ASP A 565 8.45 15.64 -18.56
C ASP A 565 7.75 16.71 -17.71
N GLN A 566 6.40 16.78 -17.77
CA GLN A 566 5.58 17.72 -16.98
C GLN A 566 5.83 17.58 -15.47
N PHE A 567 5.77 16.36 -14.93
CA PHE A 567 5.96 16.17 -13.49
C PHE A 567 7.41 16.42 -13.06
N SER A 568 8.39 16.24 -13.95
CA SER A 568 9.80 16.56 -13.69
C SER A 568 10.09 18.06 -13.62
N GLU A 569 9.19 18.93 -14.09
CA GLU A 569 9.28 20.38 -13.89
C GLU A 569 8.88 20.80 -12.46
N TYR A 570 8.15 19.97 -11.71
CA TYR A 570 7.72 20.31 -10.34
C TYR A 570 8.86 20.19 -9.33
N GLU A 571 8.92 21.15 -8.40
CA GLU A 571 10.00 21.36 -7.43
C GLU A 571 9.43 21.45 -5.99
N PRO A 572 9.10 20.32 -5.34
CA PRO A 572 8.54 20.29 -3.98
C PRO A 572 9.42 20.91 -2.89
N ILE A 573 10.74 20.99 -3.14
CA ILE A 573 11.75 21.68 -2.33
C ILE A 573 12.73 22.32 -3.31
N GLU A 574 13.15 23.58 -3.07
CA GLU A 574 14.14 24.28 -3.91
C GLU A 574 15.41 23.43 -4.13
N GLY A 575 15.75 23.15 -5.39
CA GLY A 575 16.84 22.29 -5.82
C GLY A 575 16.52 20.79 -5.93
N LEU A 576 15.28 20.36 -5.64
CA LEU A 576 14.87 18.94 -5.66
C LEU A 576 13.55 18.75 -6.42
N ASN A 577 13.66 18.44 -7.72
CA ASN A 577 12.52 18.10 -8.57
C ASN A 577 11.96 16.68 -8.31
N ILE A 578 10.70 16.46 -8.68
CA ILE A 578 10.12 15.11 -8.80
C ILE A 578 10.84 14.35 -9.93
N ASN A 579 11.02 13.04 -9.75
CA ASN A 579 11.47 12.16 -10.82
C ASN A 579 10.25 11.64 -11.61
N GLY A 580 9.96 12.24 -12.77
CA GLY A 580 8.82 11.87 -13.61
C GLY A 580 8.80 10.39 -14.04
N ASP A 581 9.97 9.80 -14.36
CA ASP A 581 10.06 8.41 -14.80
C ASP A 581 9.80 7.40 -13.66
N LEU A 582 10.14 7.80 -12.43
CA LEU A 582 9.78 7.05 -11.22
C LEU A 582 8.28 7.13 -10.96
N THR A 583 7.70 8.33 -11.07
CA THR A 583 6.31 8.60 -10.72
C THR A 583 5.29 8.35 -11.83
N LEU A 584 5.75 7.98 -13.04
CA LEU A 584 4.92 7.90 -14.23
C LEU A 584 3.67 7.00 -14.09
N GLY A 585 3.80 5.84 -13.44
CA GLY A 585 2.68 4.92 -13.25
C GLY A 585 1.57 5.53 -12.39
N GLU A 586 1.96 6.14 -11.27
CA GLU A 586 1.03 6.81 -10.34
C GLU A 586 0.37 8.01 -10.99
N ASN A 587 1.13 8.80 -11.77
CA ASN A 587 0.60 9.97 -12.47
C ASN A 587 -0.35 9.57 -13.61
N ILE A 588 -0.10 8.46 -14.32
CA ILE A 588 -1.07 7.87 -15.29
C ILE A 588 -2.32 7.38 -14.55
N GLY A 589 -2.15 6.71 -13.40
CA GLY A 589 -3.24 6.26 -12.55
C GLY A 589 -4.12 7.42 -12.07
N ASP A 590 -3.54 8.52 -11.59
CA ASP A 590 -4.27 9.72 -11.17
C ASP A 590 -5.04 10.37 -12.32
N LEU A 591 -4.40 10.51 -13.48
CA LEU A 591 -5.00 11.12 -14.67
C LEU A 591 -6.17 10.28 -15.21
N ALA A 592 -6.00 8.95 -15.29
CA ALA A 592 -7.10 8.04 -15.62
C ALA A 592 -8.18 8.07 -14.54
N GLY A 593 -7.80 7.98 -13.27
CA GLY A 593 -8.71 7.88 -12.13
C GLY A 593 -9.66 9.06 -12.03
N LEU A 594 -9.13 10.29 -12.04
CA LEU A 594 -9.96 11.49 -11.98
C LEU A 594 -10.83 11.66 -13.23
N THR A 595 -10.29 11.39 -14.43
CA THR A 595 -11.02 11.54 -15.69
C THR A 595 -12.20 10.56 -15.76
N ILE A 596 -11.96 9.27 -15.51
CA ILE A 596 -12.99 8.24 -15.59
C ILE A 596 -13.99 8.35 -14.42
N ALA A 597 -13.57 8.81 -13.24
CA ALA A 597 -14.50 9.10 -12.14
C ALA A 597 -15.43 10.29 -12.45
N TYR A 598 -14.95 11.32 -13.14
CA TYR A 598 -15.78 12.42 -13.62
C TYR A 598 -16.80 11.94 -14.66
N GLU A 599 -16.38 11.18 -15.67
CA GLU A 599 -17.31 10.62 -16.67
C GLU A 599 -18.33 9.66 -16.05
N ALA A 600 -17.89 8.77 -15.15
CA ALA A 600 -18.79 7.89 -14.39
C ALA A 600 -19.82 8.67 -13.56
N TYR A 601 -19.41 9.79 -12.94
CA TYR A 601 -20.34 10.69 -12.28
C TYR A 601 -21.38 11.25 -13.26
N LYS A 602 -20.93 11.84 -14.38
CA LYS A 602 -21.82 12.43 -15.40
C LYS A 602 -22.79 11.40 -15.98
N MET A 603 -22.33 10.17 -16.21
CA MET A 603 -23.16 9.04 -16.67
C MET A 603 -24.20 8.64 -15.61
N SER A 604 -23.85 8.61 -14.32
CA SER A 604 -24.75 8.22 -13.23
C SER A 604 -25.90 9.20 -12.96
N LEU A 605 -25.88 10.40 -13.55
CA LEU A 605 -26.99 11.34 -13.52
C LEU A 605 -28.11 10.99 -14.52
N GLU A 606 -27.90 10.04 -15.43
CA GLU A 606 -28.84 9.65 -16.52
C GLU A 606 -29.35 10.81 -17.42
N GLY A 607 -28.71 11.99 -17.34
CA GLY A 607 -29.10 13.21 -18.06
C GLY A 607 -29.93 14.21 -17.25
N GLU A 608 -30.19 13.96 -15.97
CA GLU A 608 -30.78 14.92 -15.02
C GLU A 608 -29.74 15.94 -14.50
N GLU A 609 -30.19 17.09 -13.99
CA GLU A 609 -29.31 18.09 -13.36
C GLU A 609 -28.98 17.70 -11.91
N ALA A 610 -27.68 17.67 -11.57
CA ALA A 610 -27.22 17.48 -10.20
C ALA A 610 -27.63 18.65 -9.29
N PRO A 611 -27.93 18.41 -8.01
CA PRO A 611 -28.26 19.50 -7.09
C PRO A 611 -27.04 20.40 -6.84
N VAL A 612 -27.26 21.72 -6.82
CA VAL A 612 -26.26 22.67 -6.30
C VAL A 612 -26.31 22.62 -4.78
N LEU A 613 -25.21 22.20 -4.15
CA LEU A 613 -25.08 22.03 -2.70
C LEU A 613 -23.90 22.87 -2.21
N ASP A 614 -24.08 23.57 -1.09
CA ASP A 614 -23.10 24.50 -0.49
C ASP A 614 -22.51 25.56 -1.43
N GLY A 615 -23.20 25.86 -2.53
CA GLY A 615 -22.81 26.83 -3.55
C GLY A 615 -22.11 26.22 -4.78
N PHE A 616 -21.76 24.93 -4.74
CA PHE A 616 -21.04 24.24 -5.81
C PHE A 616 -21.95 23.37 -6.68
N THR A 617 -21.63 23.23 -7.96
CA THR A 617 -22.26 22.24 -8.85
C THR A 617 -21.83 20.81 -8.51
N GLY A 618 -22.44 19.80 -9.13
CA GLY A 618 -21.98 18.42 -8.99
C GLY A 618 -20.56 18.22 -9.51
N GLU A 619 -20.30 18.78 -10.68
CA GLU A 619 -18.99 18.77 -11.36
C GLU A 619 -17.89 19.35 -10.48
N GLN A 620 -18.14 20.52 -9.87
CA GLN A 620 -17.22 21.15 -8.93
C GLN A 620 -16.98 20.27 -7.69
N ARG A 621 -18.02 19.58 -7.17
CA ARG A 621 -17.88 18.67 -6.02
C ARG A 621 -17.02 17.45 -6.31
N VAL A 622 -16.92 16.97 -7.56
CA VAL A 622 -15.97 15.91 -7.94
C VAL A 622 -14.53 16.40 -7.77
N PHE A 623 -14.16 17.54 -8.36
CA PHE A 623 -12.81 18.11 -8.23
C PHE A 623 -12.46 18.53 -6.81
N ILE A 624 -13.44 19.03 -6.05
CA ILE A 624 -13.28 19.31 -4.62
C ILE A 624 -13.03 18.01 -3.83
N GLY A 625 -13.77 16.93 -4.11
CA GLY A 625 -13.56 15.62 -3.48
C GLY A 625 -12.13 15.11 -3.69
N TRP A 626 -11.63 15.20 -4.92
CA TRP A 626 -10.24 14.86 -5.28
C TRP A 626 -9.21 15.67 -4.47
N ALA A 627 -9.34 17.00 -4.45
CA ALA A 627 -8.44 17.85 -3.67
C ALA A 627 -8.51 17.56 -2.15
N GLN A 628 -9.70 17.19 -1.65
CA GLN A 628 -9.97 16.97 -0.22
C GLN A 628 -9.47 15.60 0.29
N VAL A 629 -9.39 14.56 -0.56
CA VAL A 629 -8.72 13.29 -0.19
C VAL A 629 -7.19 13.41 -0.16
N TRP A 630 -6.62 14.27 -1.01
CA TRP A 630 -5.17 14.52 -1.04
C TRP A 630 -4.67 15.54 0.00
N ARG A 631 -5.57 16.20 0.74
CA ARG A 631 -5.24 17.12 1.85
C ARG A 631 -4.16 16.57 2.77
N GLY A 632 -2.97 17.18 2.75
CA GLY A 632 -1.82 16.77 3.57
C GLY A 632 -0.85 17.90 3.90
N LYS A 633 -0.08 17.71 4.98
CA LYS A 633 0.98 18.61 5.43
C LYS A 633 2.15 17.79 5.96
N TYR A 634 3.35 18.08 5.48
CA TYR A 634 4.54 17.26 5.63
C TYR A 634 5.70 18.08 6.21
N ARG A 635 6.64 17.43 6.89
CA ARG A 635 7.96 18.01 7.21
C ARG A 635 8.88 17.86 6.02
N GLU A 636 9.76 18.83 5.80
CA GLU A 636 10.65 18.91 4.64
C GLU A 636 11.47 17.62 4.42
N ASP A 637 12.10 17.07 5.46
CA ASP A 637 12.87 15.82 5.34
C ASP A 637 12.02 14.60 4.93
N ALA A 638 10.71 14.59 5.23
CA ALA A 638 9.79 13.56 4.77
C ALA A 638 9.31 13.76 3.33
N VAL A 639 9.25 15.01 2.84
CA VAL A 639 9.08 15.30 1.40
C VAL A 639 10.33 14.89 0.62
N ARG A 640 11.52 15.16 1.17
CA ARG A 640 12.82 14.73 0.64
C ARG A 640 12.93 13.21 0.57
N GLU A 641 12.51 12.48 1.61
CA GLU A 641 12.39 11.02 1.60
C GLU A 641 11.43 10.51 0.51
N GLN A 642 10.24 11.12 0.40
CA GLN A 642 9.23 10.75 -0.60
C GLN A 642 9.78 10.91 -2.02
N VAL A 643 10.20 12.13 -2.39
CA VAL A 643 10.71 12.46 -3.74
C VAL A 643 11.90 11.58 -4.16
N MET A 644 12.67 11.07 -3.20
CA MET A 644 13.83 10.20 -3.44
C MET A 644 13.53 8.71 -3.59
N SER A 645 12.36 8.20 -3.15
CA SER A 645 12.17 6.75 -2.99
C SER A 645 10.75 6.22 -3.24
N ASP A 646 9.75 7.09 -3.21
CA ASP A 646 8.33 6.77 -3.38
C ASP A 646 7.92 6.95 -4.86
N PRO A 647 7.20 5.99 -5.48
CA PRO A 647 6.63 6.20 -6.81
C PRO A 647 5.51 7.26 -6.82
N HIS A 648 4.92 7.65 -5.69
CA HIS A 648 3.86 8.65 -5.69
C HIS A 648 4.41 10.08 -5.63
N SER A 649 3.97 10.93 -6.57
CA SER A 649 4.14 12.39 -6.49
C SER A 649 3.60 12.96 -5.15
N PRO A 650 4.21 14.03 -4.58
CA PRO A 650 3.65 14.70 -3.40
C PRO A 650 2.24 15.24 -3.65
N ALA A 651 1.40 15.24 -2.62
CA ALA A 651 -0.06 15.32 -2.76
C ALA A 651 -0.59 16.58 -3.45
N GLU A 652 0.11 17.72 -3.33
CA GLU A 652 -0.20 18.96 -4.06
C GLU A 652 -0.14 18.75 -5.58
N TYR A 653 0.87 18.01 -6.07
CA TYR A 653 1.06 17.74 -7.50
C TYR A 653 0.15 16.61 -8.01
N ARG A 654 -0.26 15.66 -7.16
CA ARG A 654 -1.36 14.72 -7.48
C ARG A 654 -2.69 15.46 -7.71
N VAL A 655 -2.89 16.61 -7.07
CA VAL A 655 -4.05 17.48 -7.34
C VAL A 655 -3.78 18.38 -8.55
N ASN A 656 -2.90 19.36 -8.41
CA ASN A 656 -2.71 20.43 -9.39
C ASN A 656 -2.13 19.91 -10.71
N GLY A 657 -1.13 19.02 -10.67
CA GLY A 657 -0.52 18.41 -11.87
C GLY A 657 -1.42 17.44 -12.64
N THR A 658 -2.50 16.96 -12.01
CA THR A 658 -3.52 16.13 -12.66
C THR A 658 -4.59 17.00 -13.32
N VAL A 659 -5.18 17.97 -12.59
CA VAL A 659 -6.34 18.73 -13.09
C VAL A 659 -6.03 19.62 -14.31
N VAL A 660 -4.80 20.10 -14.45
CA VAL A 660 -4.33 20.82 -15.66
C VAL A 660 -4.55 20.04 -16.96
N ASN A 661 -4.58 18.70 -16.89
CA ASN A 661 -4.76 17.82 -18.04
C ASN A 661 -6.22 17.44 -18.31
N VAL A 662 -7.12 17.57 -17.32
CA VAL A 662 -8.52 17.13 -17.41
C VAL A 662 -9.39 18.24 -18.03
N PRO A 663 -9.96 18.08 -19.24
CA PRO A 663 -10.71 19.17 -19.89
C PRO A 663 -11.91 19.68 -19.08
N ALA A 664 -12.59 18.78 -18.37
CA ALA A 664 -13.74 19.10 -17.53
C ALA A 664 -13.42 20.03 -16.34
N PHE A 665 -12.15 20.10 -15.88
CA PHE A 665 -11.75 21.06 -14.84
C PHE A 665 -11.91 22.51 -15.33
N TYR A 666 -11.58 22.76 -16.59
CA TYR A 666 -11.71 24.08 -17.23
C TYR A 666 -13.18 24.49 -17.38
N GLU A 667 -14.08 23.53 -17.64
CA GLU A 667 -15.53 23.78 -17.69
C GLU A 667 -16.17 23.93 -16.30
N ALA A 668 -15.62 23.27 -15.27
CA ALA A 668 -16.15 23.34 -13.91
C ALA A 668 -15.78 24.63 -13.16
N PHE A 669 -14.68 25.30 -13.55
CA PHE A 669 -14.19 26.51 -12.87
C PHE A 669 -13.88 27.69 -13.80
N ASP A 670 -14.36 27.69 -15.05
CA ASP A 670 -14.17 28.79 -16.02
C ASP A 670 -12.68 29.21 -16.23
N VAL A 671 -11.75 28.24 -16.29
CA VAL A 671 -10.29 28.47 -16.36
C VAL A 671 -9.85 29.06 -17.71
N GLU A 672 -9.27 30.27 -17.72
CA GLU A 672 -8.89 31.00 -18.95
C GLU A 672 -7.36 31.18 -19.14
N GLU A 673 -6.93 31.66 -20.32
CA GLU A 673 -5.52 31.95 -20.62
C GLU A 673 -4.99 33.07 -19.71
N GLY A 674 -4.21 32.68 -18.69
CA GLY A 674 -3.59 33.60 -17.73
C GLY A 674 -3.88 33.27 -16.26
N ASP A 675 -4.71 32.27 -15.97
CA ASP A 675 -4.76 31.62 -14.65
C ASP A 675 -3.61 30.59 -14.53
N GLU A 676 -3.11 30.34 -13.32
CA GLU A 676 -1.85 29.60 -13.10
C GLU A 676 -1.95 28.09 -13.43
N LEU A 677 -3.15 27.48 -13.38
CA LEU A 677 -3.40 26.09 -13.83
C LEU A 677 -3.84 26.01 -15.31
N TYR A 678 -3.63 27.07 -16.10
CA TYR A 678 -3.92 27.03 -17.53
C TYR A 678 -2.83 26.30 -18.34
N VAL A 679 -3.17 25.15 -18.91
CA VAL A 679 -2.41 24.52 -19.99
C VAL A 679 -3.19 24.61 -21.29
N ALA A 680 -2.52 25.04 -22.38
CA ALA A 680 -3.11 25.11 -23.72
C ALA A 680 -3.61 23.72 -24.19
N PRO A 681 -4.79 23.60 -24.84
CA PRO A 681 -5.39 22.31 -25.17
C PRO A 681 -4.49 21.32 -25.93
N GLU A 682 -3.61 21.80 -26.81
CA GLU A 682 -2.65 20.98 -27.57
C GLU A 682 -1.47 20.44 -26.75
N ASN A 683 -1.23 21.01 -25.56
CA ASN A 683 -0.14 20.63 -24.66
C ASN A 683 -0.60 19.70 -23.53
N ARG A 684 -1.91 19.62 -23.24
CA ARG A 684 -2.49 18.72 -22.24
C ARG A 684 -2.19 17.26 -22.60
N VAL A 685 -1.84 16.47 -21.60
CA VAL A 685 -1.66 15.02 -21.74
C VAL A 685 -3.03 14.34 -21.64
N ILE A 686 -3.41 13.62 -22.69
CA ILE A 686 -4.63 12.80 -22.72
C ILE A 686 -4.24 11.38 -23.12
N ILE A 687 -4.61 10.41 -22.29
CA ILE A 687 -4.17 9.01 -22.39
C ILE A 687 -5.37 8.08 -22.53
N TRP A 688 -6.13 7.89 -21.44
CA TRP A 688 -7.20 6.90 -21.29
C TRP A 688 -8.59 7.51 -21.36
#